data_AF-A0A6P6HAB6-F1
#
_entry.id   AF-A0A6P6HAB6-F1
#
_cell.length_a   1.000
_cell.length_b   1.000
_cell.length_c   1.000
_cell.angle_alpha   90.00
_cell.angle_beta   90.00
_cell.angle_gamma   90.00
#
_symmetry.space_group_name_H-M   'P 1'
#
loop_
_entity.id
_entity.type
_entity.pdbx_description
1 polymer ?
#
loop_
_entity_poly.entity_id
_entity_poly.type
_entity_poly.pdbx_seq_one_letter_code
_entity_poly.pdbx_strand_id
1 'polypeptide(L)'
;MRKQEVRTGGEAGQGRGPGSPAGQVKALVDLLAGKSSQGFQAPEPLDRVPQAPLGPHGDDSRIQKCREALLNRARGGPPPRLTSLLLLEGLTDLQLREHDFTQVETTRGAWRPARSLTLDRLFLPLSRVSIPPRISITIGVAGVGKTTLVRNFVQLWARGQVAKDFSLVLPLTFRDLNTHEKLSADRLVRSVFSHIGESGPAAAAPPKTLLILDGLDECKTPLDFSNTVACTDPKKEIQVDHLITNIIRGNLFPEVSVWVTSRPSVAGQIPGGLVDRMTEIRGFDEEEIKACLEEMFPEDHTLSDWVLRQVRADRALYLMCTVPAFCRIAGSALGHLRHSGPGPQDAGQQAPRTLCELYSWYFRMALGGDGQDKGKVSPRIEQVAHSCRKMVGTLGRLAFHGLVRKKYVFYEQDLKAFGVDLALLQSGLCSRFLQREETLAASTAYCFTHLSLQEFVAAAYYYAASRRAIFDLFAEGGVSWPRLGFLTHFRSAAQRAMQAEDGRLDVFLRFLSGLLSPGVNALLAGSLLVQGEHQGYGAQAAELLQGCLRPDVAVCARAVNVLHCLHELRHTELARGVEEAMQSGSLAGLTGPRHQAALAYLLQVSDACVQEANLSLCLSKGVLQSLLPQLLYCRSLRLDNNQFQDPVMELLGSVLSGKDCRIQRISLAENQISNKGAKALARSLLVNRSLTALDLRSNSIGPQGAKALADALKINRTLAFLSLQNNAIRDNGARFVAEALAANRTLSVLHLQKNTIGPLGAQQTADALKQNRSLKELIFSSNSIGDKGAEALAKALKVNQGLKSLDLQSNSISDAGVAALMGALCTNQTLISLNLRENSISSEGARDLAQALCSNSTLKNLDPLFLHLPGPPGLCSGPHGHTRLCLPSLQWNFIQAGAAKALGQALQLNRSLTSLDLQENAIGDEGASALASALKANTALTALYLQVASIGARGAQALGDALAVNRTLEILDLRGNAIGVAGAKALANALKVNSSLRRLNLQENSLGMDGVICVATALSGNHGLQHINLQGNHIGESGARMISEAIKTNAPSCTVEM
;
A
#
# COMPACT_ATOMS: atom_id res chain seq x y z
N MET A 1 -33.23 30.01 -2.19
CA MET A 1 -34.24 31.05 -2.43
C MET A 1 -33.47 32.35 -2.67
N ARG A 2 -33.51 33.06 -3.80
CA ARG A 2 -34.63 33.46 -4.67
C ARG A 2 -34.26 33.34 -6.17
N LYS A 3 -35.28 33.03 -6.97
CA LYS A 3 -35.37 33.16 -8.44
C LYS A 3 -35.84 34.57 -8.81
N GLN A 4 -35.47 35.07 -10.00
CA GLN A 4 -36.36 35.59 -11.08
C GLN A 4 -35.51 36.28 -12.17
N GLU A 5 -35.49 35.79 -13.42
CA GLU A 5 -36.39 36.07 -14.57
C GLU A 5 -36.09 37.43 -15.26
N VAL A 6 -35.38 37.45 -16.39
CA VAL A 6 -35.83 37.35 -17.82
C VAL A 6 -36.57 38.59 -18.34
N ARG A 7 -36.00 39.24 -19.37
CA ARG A 7 -36.64 39.88 -20.56
C ARG A 7 -35.53 40.39 -21.50
N THR A 8 -35.22 39.72 -22.62
CA THR A 8 -35.78 39.86 -23.99
C THR A 8 -35.54 41.22 -24.67
N GLY A 9 -34.74 41.18 -25.74
CA GLY A 9 -34.65 42.19 -26.80
C GLY A 9 -33.75 41.63 -27.91
N GLY A 10 -34.35 41.23 -29.03
CA GLY A 10 -33.67 40.66 -30.20
C GLY A 10 -33.69 41.60 -31.41
N GLU A 11 -33.23 41.02 -32.53
CA GLU A 11 -33.03 41.57 -33.90
C GLU A 11 -31.64 42.19 -34.16
N ALA A 12 -30.92 41.90 -35.25
CA ALA A 12 -31.00 40.88 -36.30
C ALA A 12 -29.67 40.88 -37.11
N GLY A 13 -29.23 39.72 -37.60
CA GLY A 13 -28.48 39.68 -38.87
C GLY A 13 -27.52 38.51 -39.14
N GLN A 14 -28.05 37.49 -39.83
CA GLN A 14 -27.46 36.66 -40.90
C GLN A 14 -26.13 35.89 -40.73
N GLY A 15 -26.22 34.56 -40.92
CA GLY A 15 -25.09 33.70 -41.31
C GLY A 15 -25.42 32.20 -41.23
N ARG A 16 -25.69 31.56 -42.37
CA ARG A 16 -26.06 30.13 -42.54
C ARG A 16 -25.00 29.16 -41.96
N GLY A 17 -25.45 28.08 -41.32
CA GLY A 17 -24.60 26.98 -40.81
C GLY A 17 -24.47 25.77 -41.76
N PRO A 18 -23.69 24.76 -41.34
CA PRO A 18 -24.16 23.36 -41.28
C PRO A 18 -23.80 22.78 -39.89
N GLY A 19 -24.59 21.93 -39.24
CA GLY A 19 -25.01 20.58 -39.60
C GLY A 19 -25.00 19.75 -38.30
N SER A 20 -25.97 18.86 -38.09
CA SER A 20 -26.34 18.34 -36.77
C SER A 20 -25.29 17.41 -36.10
N PRO A 21 -25.22 17.36 -34.75
CA PRO A 21 -24.26 16.52 -34.01
C PRO A 21 -24.41 15.01 -34.25
N ALA A 22 -25.53 14.56 -34.81
CA ALA A 22 -25.80 13.15 -35.07
C ALA A 22 -24.99 12.60 -36.27
N GLY A 23 -24.54 13.46 -37.19
CA GLY A 23 -23.73 13.05 -38.36
C GLY A 23 -22.27 12.74 -38.02
N GLN A 24 -21.71 13.42 -37.03
CA GLN A 24 -20.30 13.27 -36.63
C GLN A 24 -20.06 11.98 -35.82
N VAL A 25 -21.07 11.50 -35.09
CA VAL A 25 -20.97 10.24 -34.34
C VAL A 25 -21.00 9.02 -35.26
N LYS A 26 -21.69 9.09 -36.41
CA LYS A 26 -21.74 7.98 -37.37
C LYS A 26 -20.43 7.81 -38.14
N ALA A 27 -19.80 8.91 -38.55
CA ALA A 27 -18.49 8.89 -39.23
C ALA A 27 -17.35 8.33 -38.35
N LEU A 28 -17.45 8.49 -37.02
CA LEU A 28 -16.45 8.00 -36.06
C LEU A 28 -16.62 6.51 -35.74
N VAL A 29 -17.85 5.98 -35.85
CA VAL A 29 -18.14 4.55 -35.66
C VAL A 29 -17.72 3.73 -36.89
N ASP A 30 -17.87 4.28 -38.10
CA ASP A 30 -17.47 3.60 -39.33
C ASP A 30 -15.94 3.58 -39.53
N LEU A 31 -15.19 4.51 -38.93
CA LEU A 31 -13.72 4.52 -38.97
C LEU A 31 -13.07 3.52 -37.98
N LEU A 32 -13.79 3.14 -36.92
CA LEU A 32 -13.33 2.18 -35.91
C LEU A 32 -13.65 0.72 -36.26
N ALA A 33 -14.60 0.50 -37.17
CA ALA A 33 -15.00 -0.83 -37.64
C ALA A 33 -14.30 -1.15 -38.97
N GLY A 34 -12.99 -1.40 -38.94
CA GLY A 34 -12.19 -1.68 -40.13
C GLY A 34 -12.75 -2.82 -40.99
N LYS A 35 -13.40 -2.47 -42.11
CA LYS A 35 -13.62 -3.31 -43.29
C LYS A 35 -13.84 -2.42 -44.53
N SER A 36 -12.86 -2.35 -45.42
CA SER A 36 -13.10 -2.46 -46.86
C SER A 36 -11.77 -2.67 -47.60
N SER A 37 -11.69 -3.86 -48.18
CA SER A 37 -10.76 -4.29 -49.20
C SER A 37 -11.15 -3.70 -50.55
N GLN A 38 -10.21 -3.05 -51.26
CA GLN A 38 -9.87 -3.31 -52.66
C GLN A 38 -8.68 -2.42 -53.07
N GLY A 39 -7.72 -3.04 -53.75
CA GLY A 39 -6.36 -2.54 -53.89
C GLY A 39 -6.13 -1.52 -55.00
N PHE A 40 -5.02 -0.79 -54.86
CA PHE A 40 -4.28 -0.21 -55.97
C PHE A 40 -2.78 -0.31 -55.68
N GLN A 41 -2.04 -0.54 -56.77
CA GLN A 41 -0.63 -0.89 -56.86
C GLN A 41 0.30 0.12 -56.18
N ALA A 42 1.44 -0.39 -55.69
CA ALA A 42 2.55 0.38 -55.17
C ALA A 42 3.18 1.27 -56.26
N PRO A 43 3.67 2.47 -55.89
CA PRO A 43 4.81 3.09 -56.53
C PRO A 43 6.01 3.19 -55.58
N GLU A 44 7.16 2.87 -56.15
CA GLU A 44 8.52 3.06 -55.62
C GLU A 44 8.86 4.52 -55.25
N PRO A 45 9.93 4.76 -54.47
CA PRO A 45 10.22 6.06 -53.88
C PRO A 45 10.88 7.00 -54.90
N LEU A 46 10.22 8.12 -55.19
CA LEU A 46 10.79 9.22 -55.94
C LEU A 46 11.55 10.17 -55.00
N ASP A 47 12.87 9.95 -54.96
CA ASP A 47 13.87 10.94 -54.60
C ASP A 47 13.80 12.19 -55.50
N ARG A 48 14.18 13.33 -54.90
CA ARG A 48 14.54 14.65 -55.48
C ARG A 48 13.46 15.72 -55.67
N VAL A 49 13.58 16.80 -54.88
CA VAL A 49 13.51 18.20 -55.34
C VAL A 49 14.52 19.03 -54.51
N PRO A 50 14.98 20.24 -54.92
CA PRO A 50 16.38 20.53 -55.20
C PRO A 50 17.08 21.33 -54.09
N GLN A 51 18.34 20.98 -53.81
CA GLN A 51 19.22 21.84 -53.02
C GLN A 51 19.68 23.04 -53.85
N ALA A 52 19.34 24.26 -53.39
CA ALA A 52 20.10 25.46 -53.71
C ALA A 52 21.29 25.55 -52.73
N PRO A 53 22.51 25.90 -53.18
CA PRO A 53 23.71 25.82 -52.36
C PRO A 53 23.83 27.06 -51.45
N LEU A 54 23.52 26.89 -50.16
CA LEU A 54 24.06 27.73 -49.08
C LEU A 54 25.15 26.90 -48.40
N GLY A 55 26.40 27.38 -48.46
CA GLY A 55 27.60 26.65 -48.05
C GLY A 55 27.56 26.15 -46.59
N PRO A 56 28.04 24.92 -46.28
CA PRO A 56 27.78 24.27 -44.99
C PRO A 56 28.87 24.43 -43.92
N HIS A 57 29.89 25.27 -44.09
CA HIS A 57 31.08 25.19 -43.21
C HIS A 57 31.05 26.02 -41.92
N GLY A 58 30.03 26.86 -41.70
CA GLY A 58 29.95 27.74 -40.53
C GLY A 58 29.33 27.11 -39.28
N ASP A 59 28.08 26.66 -39.38
CA ASP A 59 27.29 26.20 -38.22
C ASP A 59 27.71 24.82 -37.70
N ASP A 60 28.16 23.90 -38.56
CA ASP A 60 28.70 22.59 -38.15
C ASP A 60 29.96 22.74 -37.28
N SER A 61 30.84 23.71 -37.62
CA SER A 61 32.04 23.98 -36.83
C SER A 61 31.72 24.55 -35.44
N ARG A 62 30.68 25.40 -35.34
CA ARG A 62 30.21 25.98 -34.08
C ARG A 62 29.55 24.95 -33.18
N ILE A 63 28.70 24.10 -33.76
CA ILE A 63 28.03 23.01 -33.04
C ILE A 63 29.06 21.99 -32.53
N GLN A 64 30.07 21.67 -33.35
CA GLN A 64 31.16 20.77 -32.93
C GLN A 64 31.99 21.35 -31.79
N LYS A 65 32.37 22.63 -31.85
CA LYS A 65 33.06 23.31 -30.73
C LYS A 65 32.19 23.38 -29.47
N CYS A 66 30.88 23.59 -29.61
CA CYS A 66 29.93 23.58 -28.48
C CYS A 66 29.88 22.19 -27.83
N ARG A 67 29.85 21.14 -28.64
CA ARG A 67 29.89 19.74 -28.20
C ARG A 67 31.18 19.41 -27.44
N GLU A 68 32.33 19.88 -27.93
CA GLU A 68 33.63 19.74 -27.26
C GLU A 68 33.72 20.54 -25.95
N ALA A 69 33.20 21.77 -25.93
CA ALA A 69 33.14 22.59 -24.72
C ALA A 69 32.28 21.94 -23.62
N LEU A 70 31.14 21.34 -24.00
CA LEU A 70 30.27 20.60 -23.09
C LEU A 70 30.94 19.31 -22.58
N LEU A 71 31.68 18.58 -23.43
CA LEU A 71 32.46 17.41 -23.00
C LEU A 71 33.58 17.79 -22.02
N ASN A 72 34.25 18.92 -22.23
CA ASN A 72 35.29 19.41 -21.34
C ASN A 72 34.75 19.88 -19.98
N ARG A 73 33.53 20.43 -19.93
CA ARG A 73 32.81 20.76 -18.68
C ARG A 73 32.27 19.53 -17.94
N ALA A 74 31.97 18.45 -18.66
CA ALA A 74 31.41 17.21 -18.10
C ALA A 74 32.48 16.19 -17.67
N ARG A 75 33.53 16.61 -16.94
CA ARG A 75 34.55 15.69 -16.38
C ARG A 75 34.01 14.94 -15.15
N GLY A 76 34.01 13.61 -15.25
CA GLY A 76 33.51 12.69 -14.23
C GLY A 76 32.65 11.60 -14.89
N GLY A 77 32.91 10.33 -14.58
CA GLY A 77 32.11 9.21 -15.08
C GLY A 77 30.79 9.13 -14.31
N PRO A 78 29.62 9.21 -14.95
CA PRO A 78 28.35 9.12 -14.24
C PRO A 78 28.07 7.66 -13.86
N PRO A 79 27.40 7.42 -12.72
CA PRO A 79 26.94 6.08 -12.37
C PRO A 79 25.88 5.58 -13.36
N PRO A 80 25.86 4.29 -13.73
CA PRO A 80 24.97 3.70 -14.75
C PRO A 80 23.44 3.88 -14.49
N ARG A 81 23.07 4.30 -13.29
CA ARG A 81 21.70 4.42 -12.74
C ARG A 81 20.79 5.50 -13.33
N LEU A 82 21.35 6.58 -13.87
CA LEU A 82 20.57 7.74 -14.37
C LEU A 82 20.05 7.53 -15.80
N THR A 83 19.78 6.28 -16.19
CA THR A 83 19.39 5.90 -17.55
C THR A 83 17.92 5.53 -17.68
N SER A 84 17.23 5.27 -16.57
CA SER A 84 15.80 4.89 -16.51
C SER A 84 15.00 5.88 -15.67
N LEU A 85 13.88 6.36 -16.22
CA LEU A 85 12.92 7.27 -15.60
C LEU A 85 11.56 6.59 -15.49
N LEU A 86 10.70 7.09 -14.60
CA LEU A 86 9.31 6.65 -14.50
C LEU A 86 8.41 7.56 -15.32
N LEU A 87 7.60 7.00 -16.21
CA LEU A 87 6.58 7.76 -16.92
C LEU A 87 5.39 8.05 -15.99
N LEU A 88 5.00 9.32 -15.89
CA LEU A 88 3.87 9.79 -15.10
C LEU A 88 2.73 10.29 -15.99
N GLU A 89 1.49 10.09 -15.52
CA GLU A 89 0.31 10.70 -16.14
C GLU A 89 0.05 12.14 -15.67
N GLY A 90 0.72 12.58 -14.60
CA GLY A 90 0.55 13.88 -13.97
C GLY A 90 0.97 13.88 -12.50
N LEU A 91 1.01 15.06 -11.90
CA LEU A 91 1.30 15.27 -10.49
C LEU A 91 0.09 14.92 -9.62
N THR A 92 0.36 14.41 -8.43
CA THR A 92 -0.68 14.13 -7.43
C THR A 92 -0.83 15.26 -6.44
N ASP A 93 -1.96 15.29 -5.73
CA ASP A 93 -2.17 16.25 -4.64
C ASP A 93 -1.08 16.14 -3.56
N LEU A 94 -0.61 14.91 -3.27
CA LEU A 94 0.52 14.68 -2.37
C LEU A 94 1.79 15.35 -2.89
N GLN A 95 2.15 15.13 -4.16
CA GLN A 95 3.34 15.71 -4.78
C GLN A 95 3.28 17.25 -4.85
N LEU A 96 2.08 17.83 -4.98
CA LEU A 96 1.86 19.26 -5.07
C LEU A 96 1.94 19.97 -3.70
N ARG A 97 1.46 19.35 -2.63
CA ARG A 97 1.21 20.02 -1.34
C ARG A 97 2.13 19.61 -0.21
N GLU A 98 2.77 18.44 -0.31
CA GLU A 98 3.54 17.88 0.80
C GLU A 98 5.05 18.10 0.64
N HIS A 99 5.74 18.17 1.78
CA HIS A 99 7.19 18.30 1.81
C HIS A 99 7.89 17.04 1.24
N ASP A 100 9.10 17.19 0.70
CA ASP A 100 9.86 16.12 0.04
C ASP A 100 10.03 14.88 0.92
N PHE A 101 10.29 15.05 2.21
CA PHE A 101 10.41 13.95 3.18
C PHE A 101 9.11 13.14 3.27
N THR A 102 7.99 13.84 3.41
CA THR A 102 6.67 13.22 3.43
C THR A 102 6.40 12.45 2.14
N GLN A 103 6.79 13.00 0.98
CA GLN A 103 6.64 12.31 -0.31
C GLN A 103 7.47 11.02 -0.38
N VAL A 104 8.71 11.02 0.09
CA VAL A 104 9.59 9.83 0.11
C VAL A 104 9.05 8.76 1.06
N GLU A 105 8.70 9.15 2.30
CA GLU A 105 8.11 8.26 3.30
C GLU A 105 6.79 7.64 2.80
N THR A 106 5.98 8.43 2.09
CA THR A 106 4.68 8.01 1.52
C THR A 106 4.82 7.07 0.34
N THR A 107 5.77 7.34 -0.56
CA THR A 107 5.97 6.55 -1.77
C THR A 107 6.57 5.17 -1.46
N ARG A 108 7.24 5.02 -0.30
CA ARG A 108 7.66 3.75 0.35
C ARG A 108 8.55 2.84 -0.52
N GLY A 109 9.29 3.40 -1.47
CA GLY A 109 10.09 2.62 -2.43
C GLY A 109 9.29 1.78 -3.44
N ALA A 110 7.99 1.57 -3.19
CA ALA A 110 7.05 0.97 -4.12
C ALA A 110 6.57 2.05 -5.10
N TRP A 111 7.39 2.30 -6.12
CA TRP A 111 6.97 3.05 -7.29
C TRP A 111 5.73 2.37 -7.87
N ARG A 112 4.76 3.17 -8.33
CA ARG A 112 3.56 2.65 -9.00
C ARG A 112 3.96 1.60 -10.06
N PRO A 113 3.04 0.74 -10.52
CA PRO A 113 3.21 0.08 -11.81
C PRO A 113 3.24 1.15 -12.93
N ALA A 114 4.34 1.89 -12.99
CA ALA A 114 4.63 2.97 -13.90
C ALA A 114 5.68 2.44 -14.86
N ARG A 115 5.42 2.65 -16.14
CA ARG A 115 6.28 2.18 -17.22
C ARG A 115 7.64 2.86 -17.07
N SER A 116 8.71 2.07 -16.96
CA SER A 116 10.07 2.58 -17.07
C SER A 116 10.29 3.10 -18.50
N LEU A 117 10.89 4.27 -18.60
CA LEU A 117 11.27 4.95 -19.82
C LEU A 117 12.78 5.19 -19.77
N THR A 118 13.50 4.67 -20.76
CA THR A 118 14.93 4.92 -20.88
C THR A 118 15.21 6.33 -21.41
N LEU A 119 16.37 6.90 -21.07
CA LEU A 119 16.75 8.26 -21.45
C LEU A 119 16.72 8.51 -22.97
N ASP A 120 17.08 7.51 -23.78
CA ASP A 120 17.04 7.59 -25.25
C ASP A 120 15.62 7.77 -25.79
N ARG A 121 14.60 7.34 -25.03
CA ARG A 121 13.18 7.45 -25.39
C ARG A 121 12.50 8.69 -24.84
N LEU A 122 13.21 9.54 -24.09
CA LEU A 122 12.62 10.71 -23.42
C LEU A 122 11.88 11.63 -24.40
N PHE A 123 12.39 11.81 -25.61
CA PHE A 123 11.79 12.67 -26.64
C PHE A 123 11.20 11.91 -27.83
N LEU A 124 11.05 10.58 -27.73
CA LEU A 124 10.48 9.76 -28.80
C LEU A 124 8.98 9.50 -28.57
N PRO A 125 8.17 9.34 -29.64
CA PRO A 125 6.79 8.85 -29.56
C PRO A 125 6.66 7.56 -28.71
N LEU A 126 5.63 7.48 -27.87
CA LEU A 126 5.35 6.28 -27.06
C LEU A 126 4.59 5.19 -27.86
N SER A 127 3.92 5.58 -28.94
CA SER A 127 3.18 4.72 -29.85
C SER A 127 3.23 5.25 -31.28
N ARG A 128 2.75 4.47 -32.26
CA ARG A 128 2.69 4.88 -33.68
C ARG A 128 1.75 6.05 -33.96
N VAL A 129 0.86 6.38 -33.01
CA VAL A 129 -0.13 7.46 -33.14
C VAL A 129 0.19 8.67 -32.26
N SER A 130 1.22 8.60 -31.39
CA SER A 130 1.66 9.75 -30.59
C SER A 130 2.67 10.60 -31.35
N ILE A 131 2.63 11.91 -31.17
CA ILE A 131 3.68 12.83 -31.65
C ILE A 131 4.85 12.91 -30.67
N PRO A 132 6.06 13.30 -31.12
CA PRO A 132 7.17 13.62 -30.22
C PRO A 132 6.80 14.75 -29.25
N PRO A 133 7.17 14.67 -27.97
CA PRO A 133 6.87 15.71 -26.99
C PRO A 133 7.74 16.96 -27.25
N ARG A 134 7.12 18.14 -27.23
CA ARG A 134 7.82 19.42 -27.22
C ARG A 134 8.22 19.79 -25.81
N ILE A 135 7.30 19.74 -24.86
CA ILE A 135 7.52 20.07 -23.44
C ILE A 135 7.60 18.79 -22.61
N SER A 136 8.79 18.51 -22.07
CA SER A 136 9.03 17.41 -21.15
C SER A 136 9.41 17.94 -19.77
N ILE A 137 8.81 17.40 -18.71
CA ILE A 137 9.14 17.75 -17.33
C ILE A 137 9.63 16.49 -16.60
N THR A 138 10.81 16.57 -15.98
CA THR A 138 11.30 15.52 -15.08
C THR A 138 11.30 16.02 -13.65
N ILE A 139 10.50 15.37 -12.81
CA ILE A 139 10.39 15.70 -11.40
C ILE A 139 11.23 14.78 -10.51
N GLY A 140 11.52 15.27 -9.32
CA GLY A 140 12.08 14.48 -8.25
C GLY A 140 12.40 15.33 -7.02
N VAL A 141 12.39 14.72 -5.85
CA VAL A 141 12.66 15.41 -4.59
C VAL A 141 14.07 16.03 -4.55
N ALA A 142 14.30 16.96 -3.62
CA ALA A 142 15.62 17.54 -3.37
C ALA A 142 16.66 16.43 -3.16
N GLY A 143 17.86 16.60 -3.71
CA GLY A 143 18.94 15.64 -3.56
C GLY A 143 18.83 14.33 -4.35
N VAL A 144 17.74 14.07 -5.09
CA VAL A 144 17.55 12.82 -5.86
C VAL A 144 18.53 12.67 -7.04
N GLY A 145 19.11 13.77 -7.52
CA GLY A 145 20.09 13.77 -8.63
C GLY A 145 19.58 14.34 -9.96
N LYS A 146 18.61 15.26 -9.95
CA LYS A 146 18.10 15.97 -11.16
C LYS A 146 19.21 16.59 -12.01
N THR A 147 20.06 17.42 -11.42
CA THR A 147 21.20 18.03 -12.12
C THR A 147 22.21 17.00 -12.61
N THR A 148 22.44 15.92 -11.84
CA THR A 148 23.30 14.82 -12.28
C THR A 148 22.72 14.09 -13.50
N LEU A 149 21.39 13.94 -13.57
CA LEU A 149 20.69 13.38 -14.74
C LEU A 149 20.90 14.24 -15.98
N VAL A 150 20.73 15.56 -15.85
CA VAL A 150 20.95 16.50 -16.96
C VAL A 150 22.39 16.43 -17.45
N ARG A 151 23.37 16.46 -16.53
CA ARG A 151 24.80 16.34 -16.87
C ARG A 151 25.10 15.02 -17.59
N ASN A 152 24.54 13.90 -17.11
CA ASN A 152 24.67 12.59 -17.76
C ASN A 152 24.06 12.61 -19.18
N PHE A 153 22.84 13.13 -19.34
CA PHE A 153 22.19 13.23 -20.64
C PHE A 153 23.03 14.06 -21.63
N VAL A 154 23.52 15.23 -21.21
CA VAL A 154 24.35 16.10 -22.04
C VAL A 154 25.65 15.39 -22.46
N GLN A 155 26.28 14.64 -21.55
CA GLN A 155 27.49 13.86 -21.87
C GLN A 155 27.20 12.72 -22.87
N LEU A 156 26.09 12.00 -22.71
CA LEU A 156 25.68 10.94 -23.63
C LEU A 156 25.30 11.48 -25.01
N TRP A 157 24.59 12.61 -25.06
CA TRP A 157 24.27 13.31 -26.31
C TRP A 157 25.55 13.80 -27.00
N ALA A 158 26.48 14.40 -26.24
CA ALA A 158 27.76 14.84 -26.77
C ALA A 158 28.67 13.67 -27.21
N ARG A 159 28.43 12.44 -26.74
CA ARG A 159 29.06 11.22 -27.29
C ARG A 159 28.28 10.60 -28.46
N GLY A 160 27.12 11.15 -28.82
CA GLY A 160 26.27 10.65 -29.90
C GLY A 160 25.50 9.38 -29.54
N GLN A 161 25.31 9.10 -28.25
CA GLN A 161 24.68 7.85 -27.77
C GLN A 161 23.17 7.98 -27.59
N VAL A 162 22.65 9.17 -27.27
CA VAL A 162 21.22 9.44 -27.06
C VAL A 162 20.77 10.66 -27.86
N ALA A 163 19.46 10.75 -28.10
CA ALA A 163 18.79 11.93 -28.63
C ALA A 163 19.44 12.49 -29.93
N LYS A 164 19.77 11.58 -30.86
CA LYS A 164 20.47 11.87 -32.13
C LYS A 164 19.70 12.80 -33.06
N ASP A 165 18.40 12.95 -32.83
CA ASP A 165 17.55 13.84 -33.61
C ASP A 165 17.82 15.32 -33.32
N PHE A 166 18.43 15.66 -32.17
CA PHE A 166 18.77 17.04 -31.84
C PHE A 166 20.16 17.42 -32.34
N SER A 167 20.22 18.48 -33.15
CA SER A 167 21.46 19.07 -33.67
C SER A 167 22.19 19.89 -32.60
N LEU A 168 21.45 20.48 -31.67
CA LEU A 168 21.97 21.36 -30.63
C LEU A 168 21.24 21.10 -29.30
N VAL A 169 22.01 21.02 -28.21
CA VAL A 169 21.50 20.96 -26.83
C VAL A 169 22.04 22.15 -26.05
N LEU A 170 21.14 22.92 -25.44
CA LEU A 170 21.44 24.11 -24.65
C LEU A 170 21.08 23.86 -23.18
N PRO A 171 22.02 23.38 -22.35
CA PRO A 171 21.78 23.22 -20.92
C PRO A 171 21.95 24.55 -20.18
N LEU A 172 20.86 25.03 -19.57
CA LEU A 172 20.84 26.22 -18.74
C LEU A 172 20.31 25.87 -17.36
N THR A 173 20.99 26.35 -16.32
CA THR A 173 20.49 26.25 -14.95
C THR A 173 19.70 27.52 -14.60
N PHE A 174 18.71 27.42 -13.71
CA PHE A 174 18.06 28.64 -13.20
C PHE A 174 19.03 29.52 -12.41
N ARG A 175 20.12 28.96 -11.87
CA ARG A 175 21.22 29.73 -11.24
C ARG A 175 21.87 30.71 -12.22
N ASP A 176 22.06 30.28 -13.48
CA ASP A 176 22.57 31.12 -14.56
C ASP A 176 21.54 32.16 -14.98
N LEU A 177 20.27 31.76 -15.13
CA LEU A 177 19.21 32.67 -15.57
C LEU A 177 18.96 33.79 -14.56
N ASN A 178 19.07 33.48 -13.26
CA ASN A 178 18.87 34.41 -12.16
C ASN A 178 19.92 35.56 -12.09
N THR A 179 21.04 35.46 -12.83
CA THR A 179 22.03 36.57 -12.90
C THR A 179 21.55 37.71 -13.79
N HIS A 180 20.48 37.50 -14.56
CA HIS A 180 19.88 38.49 -15.44
C HIS A 180 18.55 38.98 -14.87
N GLU A 181 18.32 40.29 -14.86
CA GLU A 181 16.98 40.83 -14.61
C GLU A 181 16.11 40.71 -15.87
N LYS A 182 16.64 41.16 -17.01
CA LYS A 182 15.99 41.06 -18.31
C LYS A 182 16.89 40.33 -19.30
N LEU A 183 16.26 39.54 -20.17
CA LEU A 183 16.94 38.77 -21.20
C LEU A 183 16.04 38.64 -22.42
N SER A 184 16.63 38.57 -23.62
CA SER A 184 15.93 38.24 -24.85
C SER A 184 16.22 36.80 -25.26
N ALA A 185 15.31 36.18 -26.02
CA ALA A 185 15.48 34.81 -26.50
C ALA A 185 16.73 34.66 -27.37
N ASP A 186 17.04 35.67 -28.18
CA ASP A 186 18.23 35.76 -29.01
C ASP A 186 19.51 35.87 -28.16
N ARG A 187 19.52 36.70 -27.10
CA ARG A 187 20.66 36.77 -26.16
C ARG A 187 20.85 35.48 -25.36
N LEU A 188 19.77 34.79 -25.00
CA LEU A 188 19.79 33.49 -24.31
C LEU A 188 20.56 32.44 -25.11
N VAL A 189 20.35 32.38 -26.42
CA VAL A 189 21.08 31.45 -27.29
C VAL A 189 22.54 31.89 -27.41
N ARG A 190 22.81 33.20 -27.61
CA ARG A 190 24.17 33.73 -27.77
C ARG A 190 25.06 33.62 -26.53
N SER A 191 24.50 33.76 -25.33
CA SER A 191 25.28 33.69 -24.09
C SER A 191 25.95 32.32 -23.89
N VAL A 192 25.38 31.25 -24.46
CA VAL A 192 25.99 29.92 -24.46
C VAL A 192 27.20 29.85 -25.40
N PHE A 193 27.16 30.58 -26.52
CA PHE A 193 28.23 30.61 -27.54
C PHE A 193 29.33 31.65 -27.27
N SER A 194 29.10 32.68 -26.44
CA SER A 194 30.12 33.70 -26.13
C SER A 194 31.35 33.14 -25.43
N HIS A 195 31.25 31.99 -24.75
CA HIS A 195 32.40 31.30 -24.15
C HIS A 195 33.26 30.52 -25.15
N ILE A 196 32.82 30.39 -26.40
CA ILE A 196 33.53 29.66 -27.48
C ILE A 196 34.34 30.63 -28.37
N GLY A 197 34.32 31.94 -28.08
CA GLY A 197 35.21 32.93 -28.70
C GLY A 197 34.78 33.45 -30.08
N GLU A 198 33.51 33.29 -30.47
CA GLU A 198 33.00 33.81 -31.76
C GLU A 198 31.94 34.91 -31.58
N SER A 199 32.19 36.06 -32.22
CA SER A 199 31.28 37.20 -32.35
C SER A 199 30.75 37.28 -33.79
N GLY A 200 29.68 36.55 -34.10
CA GLY A 200 29.00 36.62 -35.40
C GLY A 200 27.48 36.56 -35.28
N PRO A 201 26.72 37.22 -36.18
CA PRO A 201 25.26 37.18 -36.15
C PRO A 201 24.76 35.82 -36.67
N ALA A 202 24.35 34.93 -35.75
CA ALA A 202 23.55 33.76 -36.09
C ALA A 202 22.07 34.09 -35.89
N ALA A 203 21.28 33.94 -36.94
CA ALA A 203 19.83 34.13 -36.94
C ALA A 203 19.12 32.86 -36.47
N ALA A 204 18.27 32.99 -35.44
CA ALA A 204 17.38 31.97 -34.88
C ALA A 204 18.07 30.66 -34.38
N ALA A 205 17.46 29.99 -33.40
CA ALA A 205 17.94 28.67 -33.00
C ALA A 205 17.73 27.68 -34.18
N PRO A 206 18.71 26.82 -34.50
CA PRO A 206 18.57 25.87 -35.60
C PRO A 206 17.40 24.91 -35.34
N PRO A 207 16.73 24.38 -36.39
CA PRO A 207 15.68 23.38 -36.23
C PRO A 207 16.22 22.15 -35.48
N LYS A 208 15.38 21.56 -34.62
CA LYS A 208 15.75 20.46 -33.71
C LYS A 208 16.78 20.85 -32.63
N THR A 209 16.58 22.01 -32.01
CA THR A 209 17.29 22.39 -30.78
C THR A 209 16.53 21.86 -29.55
N LEU A 210 17.26 21.37 -28.54
CA LEU A 210 16.74 21.05 -27.21
C LEU A 210 17.23 22.09 -26.20
N LEU A 211 16.30 22.80 -25.56
CA LEU A 211 16.58 23.68 -24.43
C LEU A 211 16.33 22.94 -23.12
N ILE A 212 17.36 22.81 -22.28
CA ILE A 212 17.22 22.20 -20.95
C ILE A 212 17.23 23.31 -19.90
N LEU A 213 16.20 23.36 -19.07
CA LEU A 213 16.03 24.29 -17.95
C LEU A 213 16.13 23.49 -16.64
N ASP A 214 17.33 23.45 -16.06
CA ASP A 214 17.63 22.66 -14.87
C ASP A 214 17.35 23.47 -13.59
N GLY A 215 16.52 22.91 -12.70
CA GLY A 215 16.27 23.43 -11.36
C GLY A 215 15.22 24.54 -11.27
N LEU A 216 14.02 24.34 -11.81
CA LEU A 216 12.94 25.35 -11.72
C LEU A 216 12.62 25.78 -10.27
N ASP A 217 12.85 24.91 -9.29
CA ASP A 217 12.72 25.21 -7.86
C ASP A 217 13.70 26.27 -7.35
N GLU A 218 14.70 26.63 -8.15
CA GLU A 218 15.69 27.67 -7.87
C GLU A 218 15.40 28.99 -8.59
N CYS A 219 14.30 29.08 -9.33
CA CYS A 219 13.92 30.30 -10.04
C CYS A 219 13.63 31.45 -9.06
N LYS A 220 14.24 32.63 -9.31
CA LYS A 220 14.12 33.81 -8.44
C LYS A 220 12.68 34.32 -8.34
N THR A 221 11.92 34.27 -9.44
CA THR A 221 10.52 34.68 -9.53
C THR A 221 9.66 33.52 -10.01
N PRO A 222 8.51 33.24 -9.37
CA PRO A 222 7.62 32.16 -9.80
C PRO A 222 7.05 32.44 -11.19
N LEU A 223 6.79 31.38 -11.96
CA LEU A 223 6.29 31.52 -13.34
C LEU A 223 4.78 31.79 -13.34
N ASP A 224 4.35 32.91 -13.90
CA ASP A 224 2.93 33.27 -14.01
C ASP A 224 2.37 33.03 -15.42
N PHE A 225 1.79 31.85 -15.63
CA PHE A 225 1.15 31.48 -16.89
C PHE A 225 -0.22 32.12 -17.12
N SER A 226 -0.78 32.89 -16.17
CA SER A 226 -2.08 33.53 -16.34
C SER A 226 -1.92 34.97 -16.81
N ASN A 227 -1.03 35.73 -16.15
CA ASN A 227 -0.91 37.17 -16.38
C ASN A 227 0.25 37.58 -17.31
N THR A 228 1.20 36.67 -17.59
CA THR A 228 2.33 37.00 -18.47
C THR A 228 1.84 37.39 -19.87
N VAL A 229 2.29 38.55 -20.35
CA VAL A 229 1.99 39.05 -21.71
C VAL A 229 2.71 38.21 -22.76
N ALA A 230 2.01 37.89 -23.85
CA ALA A 230 2.59 37.18 -24.99
C ALA A 230 3.69 38.01 -25.66
N CYS A 231 4.89 37.43 -25.78
CA CYS A 231 6.01 38.01 -26.52
C CYS A 231 6.39 37.05 -27.64
N THR A 232 6.43 37.53 -28.88
CA THR A 232 6.84 36.76 -30.07
C THR A 232 8.13 37.28 -30.70
N ASP A 233 8.60 38.47 -30.30
CA ASP A 233 9.86 39.04 -30.78
C ASP A 233 11.05 38.45 -30.02
N PRO A 234 11.93 37.66 -30.67
CA PRO A 234 13.07 37.02 -30.01
C PRO A 234 14.15 38.02 -29.57
N LYS A 235 14.19 39.24 -30.12
CA LYS A 235 15.19 40.27 -29.78
C LYS A 235 14.77 41.15 -28.60
N LYS A 236 13.48 41.18 -28.27
CA LYS A 236 12.94 41.99 -27.17
C LYS A 236 13.43 41.48 -25.83
N GLU A 237 14.02 42.35 -25.03
CA GLU A 237 14.39 42.04 -23.64
C GLU A 237 13.18 42.15 -22.73
N ILE A 238 12.88 41.05 -22.05
CA ILE A 238 11.78 40.93 -21.08
C ILE A 238 12.30 40.30 -19.78
N GLN A 239 11.51 40.37 -18.71
CA GLN A 239 11.85 39.70 -17.46
C GLN A 239 12.04 38.20 -17.69
N VAL A 240 12.99 37.59 -16.98
CA VAL A 240 13.38 36.19 -17.22
C VAL A 240 12.21 35.22 -17.02
N ASP A 241 11.37 35.42 -16.00
CA ASP A 241 10.17 34.61 -15.77
C ASP A 241 9.15 34.73 -16.92
N HIS A 242 8.99 35.94 -17.48
CA HIS A 242 8.16 36.15 -18.67
C HIS A 242 8.77 35.49 -19.92
N LEU A 243 10.10 35.50 -20.05
CA LEU A 243 10.82 34.83 -21.15
C LEU A 243 10.57 33.33 -21.12
N ILE A 244 10.82 32.69 -19.97
CA ILE A 244 10.62 31.23 -19.80
C ILE A 244 9.15 30.85 -20.01
N THR A 245 8.22 31.63 -19.48
CA THR A 245 6.78 31.41 -19.68
C THR A 245 6.39 31.46 -21.16
N ASN A 246 6.91 32.43 -21.92
CA ASN A 246 6.64 32.54 -23.36
C ASN A 246 7.30 31.43 -24.19
N ILE A 247 8.47 30.94 -23.77
CA ILE A 247 9.12 29.78 -24.39
C ILE A 247 8.28 28.51 -24.17
N ILE A 248 7.82 28.26 -22.93
CA ILE A 248 7.00 27.08 -22.62
C ILE A 248 5.66 27.14 -23.37
N ARG A 249 4.99 28.29 -23.42
CA ARG A 249 3.76 28.50 -24.23
C ARG A 249 3.96 28.30 -25.73
N GLY A 250 5.19 28.37 -26.23
CA GLY A 250 5.50 28.29 -27.67
C GLY A 250 5.36 29.61 -28.42
N ASN A 251 5.18 30.74 -27.72
CA ASN A 251 5.20 32.07 -28.34
C ASN A 251 6.61 32.44 -28.82
N LEU A 252 7.63 31.98 -28.09
CA LEU A 252 9.03 32.04 -28.46
C LEU A 252 9.54 30.63 -28.67
N PHE A 253 10.33 30.42 -29.72
CA PHE A 253 10.90 29.12 -30.08
C PHE A 253 9.86 27.98 -30.18
N PRO A 254 8.87 28.08 -31.09
CA PRO A 254 7.85 27.04 -31.26
C PRO A 254 8.44 25.67 -31.65
N GLU A 255 9.49 25.66 -32.47
CA GLU A 255 10.15 24.44 -32.97
C GLU A 255 11.20 23.84 -32.00
N VAL A 256 11.42 24.46 -30.83
CA VAL A 256 12.39 24.00 -29.84
C VAL A 256 11.71 23.10 -28.83
N SER A 257 12.30 21.91 -28.61
CA SER A 257 11.91 21.05 -27.50
C SER A 257 12.47 21.61 -26.20
N VAL A 258 11.69 21.59 -25.13
CA VAL A 258 12.06 22.09 -23.82
C VAL A 258 12.00 20.95 -22.82
N TRP A 259 13.08 20.79 -22.05
CA TRP A 259 13.14 19.86 -20.94
C TRP A 259 13.36 20.61 -19.63
N VAL A 260 12.40 20.52 -18.72
CA VAL A 260 12.45 21.18 -17.40
C VAL A 260 12.70 20.13 -16.32
N THR A 261 13.66 20.38 -15.42
CA THR A 261 13.77 19.61 -14.18
C THR A 261 13.25 20.45 -13.00
N SER A 262 12.54 19.81 -12.07
CA SER A 262 11.98 20.53 -10.93
C SER A 262 11.64 19.61 -9.76
N ARG A 263 11.47 20.19 -8.56
CA ARG A 263 10.75 19.51 -7.47
C ARG A 263 9.25 19.41 -7.79
N PRO A 264 8.55 18.35 -7.33
CA PRO A 264 7.15 18.15 -7.69
C PRO A 264 6.23 19.32 -7.31
N SER A 265 6.44 19.93 -6.14
CA SER A 265 5.63 21.06 -5.66
C SER A 265 5.78 22.33 -6.50
N VAL A 266 6.92 22.53 -7.15
CA VAL A 266 7.20 23.69 -8.00
C VAL A 266 6.79 23.43 -9.44
N ALA A 267 6.94 22.19 -9.93
CA ALA A 267 6.51 21.79 -11.27
C ALA A 267 5.01 22.06 -11.54
N GLY A 268 4.17 22.03 -10.49
CA GLY A 268 2.75 22.36 -10.56
C GLY A 268 2.43 23.79 -11.02
N GLN A 269 3.41 24.70 -11.07
CA GLN A 269 3.24 26.04 -11.66
C GLN A 269 2.99 25.98 -13.18
N ILE A 270 3.47 24.93 -13.85
CA ILE A 270 3.28 24.75 -15.30
C ILE A 270 1.92 24.05 -15.52
N PRO A 271 0.97 24.67 -16.25
CA PRO A 271 -0.32 24.06 -16.52
C PRO A 271 -0.18 22.71 -17.22
N GLY A 272 -0.85 21.68 -16.72
CA GLY A 272 -0.75 20.31 -17.27
C GLY A 272 -1.12 20.20 -18.75
N GLY A 273 -1.98 21.09 -19.26
CA GLY A 273 -2.32 21.15 -20.70
C GLY A 273 -1.19 21.62 -21.62
N LEU A 274 -0.10 22.16 -21.07
CA LEU A 274 1.12 22.52 -21.81
C LEU A 274 2.22 21.46 -21.70
N VAL A 275 1.99 20.37 -20.96
CA VAL A 275 3.00 19.34 -20.68
C VAL A 275 2.71 18.11 -21.54
N ASP A 276 3.56 17.87 -22.53
CA ASP A 276 3.42 16.70 -23.41
C ASP A 276 3.93 15.42 -22.74
N ARG A 277 4.90 15.55 -21.83
CA ARG A 277 5.51 14.41 -21.14
C ARG A 277 5.93 14.76 -19.73
N MET A 278 5.59 13.90 -18.78
CA MET A 278 6.05 14.00 -17.40
C MET A 278 6.76 12.72 -16.98
N THR A 279 7.93 12.86 -16.37
CA THR A 279 8.71 11.75 -15.84
C THR A 279 9.19 12.02 -14.42
N GLU A 280 9.56 10.96 -13.70
CA GLU A 280 10.11 11.05 -12.35
C GLU A 280 11.40 10.25 -12.22
N ILE A 281 12.36 10.82 -11.48
CA ILE A 281 13.62 10.16 -11.16
C ILE A 281 13.40 9.17 -10.02
N ARG A 282 13.87 7.93 -10.20
CA ARG A 282 13.89 6.94 -9.12
C ARG A 282 15.00 7.26 -8.13
N GLY A 283 14.71 7.09 -6.83
CA GLY A 283 15.73 7.02 -5.79
C GLY A 283 16.50 5.69 -5.84
N PHE A 284 17.50 5.55 -4.99
CA PHE A 284 18.30 4.33 -4.84
C PHE A 284 17.46 3.12 -4.49
N ASP A 285 17.75 2.01 -5.14
CA ASP A 285 17.44 0.69 -4.62
C ASP A 285 18.46 0.26 -3.54
N GLU A 286 18.26 -0.95 -3.03
CA GLU A 286 19.09 -1.48 -1.94
C GLU A 286 20.57 -1.64 -2.32
N GLU A 287 20.84 -2.09 -3.55
CA GLU A 287 22.20 -2.28 -4.05
C GLU A 287 22.90 -0.94 -4.28
N GLU A 288 22.15 0.06 -4.73
CA GLU A 288 22.65 1.42 -4.93
C GLU A 288 22.92 2.15 -3.61
N ILE A 289 22.12 1.93 -2.56
CA ILE A 289 22.42 2.42 -1.20
C ILE A 289 23.75 1.81 -0.74
N LYS A 290 23.91 0.49 -0.88
CA LYS A 290 25.15 -0.21 -0.50
C LYS A 290 26.36 0.36 -1.26
N ALA A 291 26.29 0.46 -2.59
CA ALA A 291 27.37 1.00 -3.41
C ALA A 291 27.71 2.46 -3.04
N CYS A 292 26.70 3.28 -2.71
CA CYS A 292 26.94 4.65 -2.25
C CYS A 292 27.69 4.69 -0.91
N LEU A 293 27.37 3.78 0.02
CA LEU A 293 28.06 3.70 1.32
C LEU A 293 29.50 3.16 1.16
N GLU A 294 29.70 2.19 0.28
CA GLU A 294 31.04 1.68 -0.07
C GLU A 294 31.91 2.76 -0.74
N GLU A 295 31.35 3.58 -1.62
CA GLU A 295 32.03 4.74 -2.22
C GLU A 295 32.46 5.76 -1.15
N MET A 296 31.69 5.91 -0.06
CA MET A 296 31.99 6.83 1.03
C MET A 296 33.08 6.31 1.98
N PHE A 297 33.21 4.99 2.12
CA PHE A 297 34.15 4.34 3.04
C PHE A 297 35.00 3.30 2.31
N PRO A 298 35.81 3.70 1.30
CA PRO A 298 36.53 2.75 0.45
C PRO A 298 37.56 1.93 1.21
N GLU A 299 38.08 2.45 2.33
CA GLU A 299 39.10 1.79 3.15
C GLU A 299 38.54 0.98 4.33
N ASP A 300 37.26 1.14 4.68
CA ASP A 300 36.62 0.46 5.83
C ASP A 300 35.27 -0.16 5.46
N HIS A 301 35.34 -1.36 4.87
CA HIS A 301 34.16 -2.15 4.55
C HIS A 301 33.34 -2.55 5.79
N THR A 302 33.99 -2.74 6.95
CA THR A 302 33.29 -3.14 8.18
C THR A 302 32.38 -2.02 8.70
N LEU A 303 32.82 -0.78 8.55
CA LEU A 303 32.04 0.40 8.84
C LEU A 303 30.89 0.56 7.85
N SER A 304 31.15 0.43 6.55
CA SER A 304 30.11 0.49 5.51
C SER A 304 28.98 -0.53 5.80
N ASP A 305 29.35 -1.79 6.09
CA ASP A 305 28.41 -2.85 6.45
C ASP A 305 27.66 -2.56 7.75
N TRP A 306 28.31 -1.91 8.72
CA TRP A 306 27.64 -1.50 9.96
C TRP A 306 26.63 -0.39 9.71
N VAL A 307 26.99 0.64 8.94
CA VAL A 307 26.10 1.75 8.57
C VAL A 307 24.91 1.22 7.79
N LEU A 308 25.14 0.36 6.79
CA LEU A 308 24.08 -0.27 6.01
C LEU A 308 23.12 -1.08 6.91
N ARG A 309 23.64 -1.80 7.91
CA ARG A 309 22.81 -2.51 8.90
C ARG A 309 21.95 -1.55 9.73
N GLN A 310 22.49 -0.40 10.14
CA GLN A 310 21.69 0.61 10.86
C GLN A 310 20.60 1.20 9.96
N VAL A 311 20.94 1.53 8.70
CA VAL A 311 19.97 2.04 7.71
C VAL A 311 18.87 1.01 7.45
N ARG A 312 19.19 -0.28 7.34
CA ARG A 312 18.20 -1.36 7.15
C ARG A 312 17.33 -1.62 8.38
N ALA A 313 17.87 -1.40 9.58
CA ALA A 313 17.15 -1.65 10.83
C ALA A 313 16.00 -0.65 11.06
N ASP A 314 16.11 0.57 10.52
CA ASP A 314 15.07 1.59 10.59
C ASP A 314 14.49 1.87 9.20
N ARG A 315 13.22 1.52 9.02
CA ARG A 315 12.56 1.67 7.72
C ARG A 315 12.43 3.13 7.27
N ALA A 316 12.16 4.07 8.17
CA ALA A 316 12.05 5.48 7.81
C ALA A 316 13.42 5.98 7.31
N LEU A 317 14.49 5.62 8.02
CA LEU A 317 15.86 5.93 7.62
C LEU A 317 16.21 5.29 6.26
N TYR A 318 15.86 4.03 6.04
CA TYR A 318 16.05 3.33 4.76
C TYR A 318 15.36 4.06 3.61
N LEU A 319 14.07 4.40 3.77
CA LEU A 319 13.31 5.12 2.74
C LEU A 319 13.95 6.47 2.42
N MET A 320 14.40 7.19 3.43
CA MET A 320 15.10 8.45 3.23
C MET A 320 16.45 8.28 2.51
N CYS A 321 17.18 7.19 2.79
CA CYS A 321 18.44 6.86 2.10
C CYS A 321 18.26 6.46 0.63
N THR A 322 17.03 6.25 0.16
CA THR A 322 16.77 6.20 -1.29
C THR A 322 17.09 7.53 -1.97
N VAL A 323 17.12 8.64 -1.24
CA VAL A 323 17.60 9.92 -1.76
C VAL A 323 19.13 9.98 -1.63
N PRO A 324 19.90 10.06 -2.73
CA PRO A 324 21.37 9.99 -2.70
C PRO A 324 22.04 11.01 -1.79
N ALA A 325 21.60 12.28 -1.82
CA ALA A 325 22.17 13.31 -0.95
C ALA A 325 21.92 13.00 0.53
N PHE A 326 20.73 12.49 0.87
CA PHE A 326 20.40 12.09 2.24
C PHE A 326 21.20 10.84 2.66
N CYS A 327 21.36 9.85 1.78
CA CYS A 327 22.20 8.67 2.03
C CYS A 327 23.61 9.07 2.46
N ARG A 328 24.20 10.09 1.80
CA ARG A 328 25.51 10.60 2.19
C ARG A 328 25.50 11.32 3.54
N ILE A 329 24.48 12.14 3.83
CA ILE A 329 24.34 12.80 5.14
C ILE A 329 24.23 11.74 6.26
N ALA A 330 23.34 10.75 6.08
CA ALA A 330 23.13 9.69 7.04
C ALA A 330 24.39 8.83 7.23
N GLY A 331 25.05 8.47 6.13
CA GLY A 331 26.31 7.72 6.15
C GLY A 331 27.40 8.46 6.91
N SER A 332 27.62 9.74 6.64
CA SER A 332 28.62 10.56 7.35
C SER A 332 28.31 10.70 8.85
N ALA A 333 27.03 10.90 9.21
CA ALA A 333 26.60 11.00 10.60
C ALA A 333 26.82 9.69 11.38
N LEU A 334 26.35 8.58 10.82
CA LEU A 334 26.48 7.24 11.43
C LEU A 334 27.94 6.77 11.46
N GLY A 335 28.70 7.06 10.41
CA GLY A 335 30.13 6.79 10.35
C GLY A 335 30.87 7.51 11.47
N HIS A 336 30.59 8.79 11.69
CA HIS A 336 31.20 9.56 12.78
C HIS A 336 30.76 9.08 14.17
N LEU A 337 29.49 8.73 14.36
CA LEU A 337 28.98 8.12 15.59
C LEU A 337 29.79 6.86 15.94
N ARG A 338 30.04 5.98 14.97
CA ARG A 338 30.79 4.74 15.18
C ARG A 338 32.24 4.99 15.60
N HIS A 339 32.91 5.96 14.98
CA HIS A 339 34.29 6.32 15.30
C HIS A 339 34.44 7.07 16.63
N SER A 340 33.40 7.79 17.05
CA SER A 340 33.42 8.61 18.28
C SER A 340 33.01 7.83 19.53
N GLY A 341 32.54 6.58 19.40
CA GLY A 341 32.17 5.73 20.52
C GLY A 341 33.41 5.25 21.33
N PRO A 342 33.32 5.11 22.67
CA PRO A 342 34.37 4.45 23.45
C PRO A 342 34.47 2.95 23.10
N GLY A 343 35.58 2.32 23.51
CA GLY A 343 35.85 0.90 23.26
C GLY A 343 34.80 -0.09 23.81
N PRO A 344 35.03 -1.41 23.68
CA PRO A 344 34.02 -2.47 23.79
C PRO A 344 33.30 -2.66 25.14
N GLN A 345 33.50 -1.77 26.12
CA GLN A 345 32.98 -1.93 27.49
C GLN A 345 31.77 -1.04 27.84
N ASP A 346 31.38 -0.08 26.98
CA ASP A 346 30.14 0.70 27.14
C ASP A 346 29.18 0.47 25.95
N ALA A 347 28.38 -0.59 26.03
CA ALA A 347 27.42 -1.03 25.01
C ALA A 347 26.16 -0.12 24.86
N GLY A 348 26.24 1.17 25.21
CA GLY A 348 25.06 2.01 25.48
C GLY A 348 24.63 3.01 24.41
N GLN A 349 25.47 3.36 23.42
CA GLN A 349 25.08 4.37 22.41
C GLN A 349 24.32 3.74 21.24
N GLN A 350 22.99 3.85 21.33
CA GLN A 350 22.05 3.44 20.30
C GLN A 350 22.11 4.39 19.08
N ALA A 351 21.82 3.86 17.89
CA ALA A 351 21.72 4.66 16.68
C ALA A 351 20.68 5.80 16.82
N PRO A 352 20.82 6.90 16.06
CA PRO A 352 19.88 8.01 16.08
C PRO A 352 18.47 7.51 15.79
N ARG A 353 17.52 7.84 16.65
CA ARG A 353 16.11 7.41 16.56
C ARG A 353 15.22 8.47 15.91
N THR A 354 15.71 9.70 15.77
CA THR A 354 14.96 10.81 15.16
C THR A 354 15.80 11.52 14.11
N LEU A 355 15.13 12.26 13.21
CA LEU A 355 15.85 13.03 12.18
C LEU A 355 16.73 14.10 12.83
N CYS A 356 16.26 14.78 13.88
CA CYS A 356 17.04 15.80 14.54
C CYS A 356 18.30 15.23 15.21
N GLU A 357 18.25 14.01 15.79
CA GLU A 357 19.42 13.33 16.32
C GLU A 357 20.45 13.03 15.22
N LEU A 358 20.01 12.52 14.07
CA LEU A 358 20.89 12.22 12.93
C LEU A 358 21.59 13.49 12.41
N TYR A 359 20.84 14.58 12.22
CA TYR A 359 21.40 15.86 11.77
C TYR A 359 22.30 16.50 12.82
N SER A 360 22.03 16.28 14.11
CA SER A 360 22.89 16.75 15.19
C SER A 360 24.24 16.02 15.20
N TRP A 361 24.25 14.71 14.89
CA TRP A 361 25.49 13.97 14.66
C TRP A 361 26.24 14.44 13.42
N TYR A 362 25.54 14.65 12.31
CA TYR A 362 26.13 15.24 11.10
C TYR A 362 26.74 16.61 11.39
N PHE A 363 26.01 17.45 12.14
CA PHE A 363 26.46 18.78 12.51
C PHE A 363 27.70 18.71 13.41
N ARG A 364 27.71 17.83 14.43
CA ARG A 364 28.87 17.62 15.30
C ARG A 364 30.09 17.12 14.52
N MET A 365 29.89 16.18 13.59
CA MET A 365 30.93 15.73 12.65
C MET A 365 31.45 16.89 11.82
N ALA A 366 30.56 17.70 11.25
CA ALA A 366 30.93 18.81 10.40
C ALA A 366 31.80 19.83 11.15
N LEU A 367 31.56 20.03 12.46
CA LEU A 367 32.31 20.92 13.34
C LEU A 367 33.63 20.35 13.88
N GLY A 368 33.71 19.01 14.07
CA GLY A 368 34.94 18.32 14.45
C GLY A 368 35.81 18.07 13.22
N GLY A 369 36.93 18.77 13.09
CA GLY A 369 37.95 18.41 12.11
C GLY A 369 38.51 17.02 12.40
N ASP A 370 38.89 16.26 11.36
CA ASP A 370 39.63 15.01 11.51
C ASP A 370 40.89 15.27 12.35
N GLY A 371 40.97 14.63 13.51
CA GLY A 371 42.08 14.82 14.44
C GLY A 371 41.69 14.46 15.86
N GLN A 372 41.81 13.18 16.19
CA GLN A 372 42.11 12.78 17.56
C GLN A 372 43.35 13.55 18.01
N ASP A 373 43.21 14.34 19.06
CA ASP A 373 44.28 14.47 20.04
C ASP A 373 43.64 14.27 21.41
N LYS A 374 43.73 13.03 21.89
CA LYS A 374 43.24 12.63 23.20
C LYS A 374 44.13 13.31 24.25
N GLY A 375 43.49 14.07 25.15
CA GLY A 375 44.07 14.41 26.44
C GLY A 375 44.90 15.70 26.46
N LYS A 376 44.21 16.84 26.44
CA LYS A 376 44.50 18.04 27.25
C LYS A 376 43.42 19.08 26.94
N VAL A 377 42.72 19.55 27.97
CA VAL A 377 41.83 20.73 27.86
C VAL A 377 42.73 21.91 27.48
N SER A 378 42.74 22.27 26.20
CA SER A 378 43.47 23.40 25.66
C SER A 378 42.49 24.51 25.25
N PRO A 379 42.91 25.79 25.21
CA PRO A 379 42.09 26.93 24.79
C PRO A 379 41.51 26.85 23.36
N ARG A 380 41.85 25.80 22.59
CA ARG A 380 41.31 25.53 21.25
C ARG A 380 39.83 25.09 21.26
N ILE A 381 39.35 24.41 22.33
CA ILE A 381 37.95 23.91 22.38
C ILE A 381 36.95 25.06 22.49
N GLU A 382 37.24 26.08 23.31
CA GLU A 382 36.40 27.28 23.43
C GLU A 382 36.43 28.14 22.16
N GLN A 383 37.58 28.24 21.49
CA GLN A 383 37.72 28.98 20.25
C GLN A 383 36.96 28.34 19.09
N VAL A 384 37.00 27.00 18.99
CA VAL A 384 36.16 26.23 18.03
C VAL A 384 34.68 26.42 18.35
N ALA A 385 34.27 26.26 19.62
CA ALA A 385 32.88 26.47 20.02
C ALA A 385 32.38 27.91 19.76
N HIS A 386 33.24 28.92 19.95
CA HIS A 386 32.93 30.31 19.63
C HIS A 386 32.76 30.54 18.13
N SER A 387 33.64 29.96 17.31
CA SER A 387 33.52 29.98 15.84
C SER A 387 32.23 29.31 15.36
N CYS A 388 31.86 28.17 15.96
CA CYS A 388 30.62 27.45 15.67
C CYS A 388 29.37 28.30 15.96
N ARG A 389 29.33 28.98 17.12
CA ARG A 389 28.23 29.89 17.48
C ARG A 389 28.13 31.07 16.52
N LYS A 390 29.27 31.64 16.11
CA LYS A 390 29.31 32.72 15.12
C LYS A 390 28.78 32.26 13.77
N MET A 391 29.23 31.10 13.29
CA MET A 391 28.77 30.50 12.03
C MET A 391 27.26 30.24 12.06
N VAL A 392 26.72 29.60 13.10
CA VAL A 392 25.27 29.38 13.25
C VAL A 392 24.51 30.70 13.29
N GLY A 393 25.09 31.73 13.94
CA GLY A 393 24.49 33.06 14.03
C GLY A 393 24.35 33.79 12.68
N THR A 394 25.29 33.60 11.76
CA THR A 394 25.29 34.25 10.43
C THR A 394 24.69 33.35 9.35
N LEU A 395 25.23 32.13 9.18
CA LEU A 395 24.76 31.15 8.20
C LEU A 395 23.34 30.66 8.53
N GLY A 396 23.01 30.47 9.81
CA GLY A 396 21.66 30.09 10.20
C GLY A 396 20.64 31.21 10.06
N ARG A 397 21.05 32.47 10.16
CA ARG A 397 20.20 33.61 9.82
C ARG A 397 19.90 33.64 8.32
N LEU A 398 20.92 33.46 7.48
CA LEU A 398 20.76 33.31 6.03
C LEU A 398 19.81 32.16 5.70
N ALA A 399 20.01 30.99 6.32
CA ALA A 399 19.18 29.81 6.12
C ALA A 399 17.72 30.09 6.46
N PHE A 400 17.44 30.67 7.63
CA PHE A 400 16.09 30.96 8.12
C PHE A 400 15.35 31.96 7.22
N HIS A 401 15.95 33.11 6.90
CA HIS A 401 15.31 34.08 6.00
C HIS A 401 15.20 33.56 4.57
N GLY A 402 16.13 32.70 4.12
CA GLY A 402 16.01 31.96 2.87
C GLY A 402 14.75 31.12 2.83
N LEU A 403 14.47 30.32 3.88
CA LEU A 403 13.26 29.49 3.96
C LEU A 403 11.97 30.34 3.95
N VAL A 404 11.94 31.41 4.75
CA VAL A 404 10.79 32.32 4.83
C VAL A 404 10.50 32.99 3.48
N ARG A 405 11.54 33.32 2.71
CA ARG A 405 11.46 33.96 1.39
C ARG A 405 11.41 32.99 0.20
N LYS A 406 11.40 31.67 0.44
CA LYS A 406 11.49 30.63 -0.61
C LYS A 406 12.74 30.79 -1.49
N LYS A 407 13.87 31.18 -0.88
CA LYS A 407 15.17 31.35 -1.52
C LYS A 407 16.12 30.23 -1.10
N TYR A 408 16.57 29.46 -2.10
CA TYR A 408 17.44 28.30 -1.92
C TYR A 408 18.84 28.47 -2.53
N VAL A 409 19.00 29.49 -3.39
CA VAL A 409 20.27 29.89 -4.00
C VAL A 409 20.69 31.25 -3.44
N PHE A 410 21.95 31.37 -3.04
CA PHE A 410 22.52 32.57 -2.46
C PHE A 410 23.74 33.04 -3.25
N TYR A 411 23.85 34.34 -3.49
CA TYR A 411 24.99 34.95 -4.14
C TYR A 411 25.87 35.66 -3.10
N GLU A 412 27.08 36.08 -3.49
CA GLU A 412 28.00 36.76 -2.57
C GLU A 412 27.39 38.00 -1.89
N GLN A 413 26.52 38.73 -2.58
CA GLN A 413 25.81 39.88 -2.01
C GLN A 413 24.88 39.47 -0.87
N ASP A 414 24.21 38.32 -1.00
CA ASP A 414 23.36 37.77 0.05
C ASP A 414 24.20 37.37 1.27
N LEU A 415 25.31 36.67 1.04
CA LEU A 415 26.22 36.25 2.11
C LEU A 415 26.74 37.45 2.90
N LYS A 416 27.17 38.52 2.20
CA LYS A 416 27.60 39.78 2.82
C LYS A 416 26.46 40.46 3.59
N ALA A 417 25.25 40.51 3.03
CA ALA A 417 24.09 41.13 3.68
C ALA A 417 23.72 40.46 5.01
N PHE A 418 23.97 39.16 5.15
CA PHE A 418 23.76 38.40 6.39
C PHE A 418 25.02 38.26 7.27
N GLY A 419 26.12 38.93 6.90
CA GLY A 419 27.37 38.95 7.67
C GLY A 419 28.14 37.63 7.66
N VAL A 420 27.94 36.79 6.63
CA VAL A 420 28.71 35.56 6.43
C VAL A 420 30.09 35.94 5.89
N ASP A 421 31.14 35.57 6.61
CA ASP A 421 32.52 35.82 6.21
C ASP A 421 32.89 34.94 5.01
N LEU A 422 33.33 35.56 3.92
CA LEU A 422 33.73 34.82 2.71
C LEU A 422 34.99 33.98 2.93
N ALA A 423 35.86 34.35 3.89
CA ALA A 423 37.03 33.54 4.25
C ALA A 423 36.62 32.22 4.93
N LEU A 424 35.52 32.22 5.70
CA LEU A 424 34.94 31.01 6.29
C LEU A 424 34.43 30.05 5.20
N LEU A 425 34.01 30.54 4.02
CA LEU A 425 33.59 29.69 2.90
C LEU A 425 34.74 28.90 2.28
N GLN A 426 35.98 29.37 2.44
CA GLN A 426 37.18 28.64 2.02
C GLN A 426 37.65 27.64 3.09
N SER A 427 37.09 27.69 4.30
CA SER A 427 37.37 26.71 5.36
C SER A 427 36.63 25.39 5.14
N GLY A 428 37.21 24.27 5.60
CA GLY A 428 36.61 22.95 5.51
C GLY A 428 35.25 22.79 6.23
N LEU A 429 34.90 23.72 7.13
CA LEU A 429 33.62 23.71 7.85
C LEU A 429 32.45 24.10 6.95
N CYS A 430 32.56 25.23 6.24
CA CYS A 430 31.46 25.74 5.41
C CYS A 430 31.27 24.93 4.12
N SER A 431 32.32 24.32 3.57
CA SER A 431 32.23 23.47 2.38
C SER A 431 31.43 22.18 2.60
N ARG A 432 31.24 21.74 3.86
CA ARG A 432 30.36 20.62 4.23
C ARG A 432 28.87 21.00 4.26
N PHE A 433 28.55 22.29 4.38
CA PHE A 433 27.17 22.80 4.42
C PHE A 433 26.73 23.42 3.10
N LEU A 434 27.60 24.22 2.48
CA LEU A 434 27.34 24.94 1.25
C LEU A 434 28.14 24.35 0.10
N GLN A 435 27.43 24.03 -0.98
CA GLN A 435 28.01 23.73 -2.28
C GLN A 435 28.20 25.04 -3.05
N ARG A 436 29.43 25.27 -3.49
CA ARG A 436 29.80 26.37 -4.38
C ARG A 436 29.67 25.91 -5.84
N GLU A 437 29.03 26.70 -6.68
CA GLU A 437 28.97 26.48 -8.13
C GLU A 437 29.23 27.79 -8.88
N GLU A 438 30.01 27.70 -9.95
CA GLU A 438 30.31 28.83 -10.83
C GLU A 438 29.29 28.88 -11.97
N THR A 439 28.62 30.02 -12.10
CA THR A 439 27.63 30.27 -13.17
C THR A 439 28.32 30.66 -14.48
N LEU A 440 27.57 30.60 -15.59
CA LEU A 440 28.01 31.06 -16.91
C LEU A 440 28.47 32.53 -16.90
N ALA A 441 27.86 33.38 -16.06
CA ALA A 441 28.22 34.79 -15.95
C ALA A 441 29.49 35.05 -15.08
N ALA A 442 30.28 34.01 -14.76
CA ALA A 442 31.40 34.06 -13.82
C ALA A 442 31.01 34.56 -12.40
N SER A 443 29.71 34.49 -12.06
CA SER A 443 29.22 34.75 -10.71
C SER A 443 29.20 33.46 -9.89
N THR A 444 29.46 33.57 -8.58
CA THR A 444 29.46 32.41 -7.68
C THR A 444 28.10 32.27 -7.01
N ALA A 445 27.48 31.11 -7.16
CA ALA A 445 26.26 30.73 -6.46
C ALA A 445 26.56 29.72 -5.34
N TYR A 446 25.85 29.84 -4.23
CA TYR A 446 25.96 28.98 -3.06
C TYR A 446 24.61 28.38 -2.72
N CYS A 447 24.57 27.06 -2.54
CA CYS A 447 23.37 26.32 -2.14
C CYS A 447 23.71 25.40 -0.98
N PHE A 448 22.75 25.10 -0.10
CA PHE A 448 22.97 24.04 0.88
C PHE A 448 23.10 22.69 0.17
N THR A 449 23.95 21.80 0.66
CA THR A 449 24.16 20.45 0.07
C THR A 449 22.86 19.66 -0.02
N HIS A 450 21.93 19.92 0.90
CA HIS A 450 20.56 19.45 0.84
C HIS A 450 19.62 20.46 1.53
N LEU A 451 18.37 20.55 1.08
CA LEU A 451 17.36 21.47 1.65
C LEU A 451 17.17 21.26 3.16
N SER A 452 17.07 20.02 3.61
CA SER A 452 16.91 19.74 5.05
C SER A 452 18.09 20.17 5.91
N LEU A 453 19.28 20.35 5.33
CA LEU A 453 20.41 20.94 6.05
C LEU A 453 20.21 22.44 6.27
N GLN A 454 19.65 23.15 5.28
CA GLN A 454 19.20 24.54 5.45
C GLN A 454 18.15 24.63 6.56
N GLU A 455 17.17 23.71 6.57
CA GLU A 455 16.10 23.66 7.58
C GLU A 455 16.62 23.40 8.99
N PHE A 456 17.58 22.47 9.14
CA PHE A 456 18.21 22.18 10.43
C PHE A 456 19.00 23.39 10.95
N VAL A 457 19.84 24.00 10.11
CA VAL A 457 20.68 25.15 10.49
C VAL A 457 19.82 26.40 10.77
N ALA A 458 18.71 26.57 10.06
CA ALA A 458 17.69 27.58 10.37
C ALA A 458 17.01 27.35 11.72
N ALA A 459 16.63 26.11 12.04
CA ALA A 459 16.03 25.75 13.33
C ALA A 459 17.01 26.00 14.50
N ALA A 460 18.28 25.64 14.33
CA ALA A 460 19.34 25.91 15.28
C ALA A 460 19.54 27.41 15.55
N TYR A 461 19.51 28.23 14.49
CA TYR A 461 19.54 29.69 14.61
C TYR A 461 18.31 30.23 15.34
N TYR A 462 17.11 29.81 14.95
CA TYR A 462 15.86 30.27 15.55
C TYR A 462 15.82 29.93 17.05
N TYR A 463 16.25 28.73 17.42
CA TYR A 463 16.39 28.32 18.82
C TYR A 463 17.32 29.26 19.60
N ALA A 464 18.51 29.54 19.06
CA ALA A 464 19.48 30.40 19.75
C ALA A 464 19.03 31.87 19.82
N ALA A 465 18.44 32.41 18.75
CA ALA A 465 18.04 33.80 18.64
C ALA A 465 16.80 34.13 19.48
N SER A 466 15.80 33.24 19.50
CA SER A 466 14.52 33.46 20.19
C SER A 466 14.63 33.63 21.71
N ARG A 467 15.73 33.16 22.32
CA ARG A 467 16.00 33.38 23.75
C ARG A 467 16.31 34.83 24.10
N ARG A 468 16.84 35.60 23.13
CA ARG A 468 17.25 37.00 23.31
C ARG A 468 16.39 37.98 22.51
N ALA A 469 15.60 37.47 21.56
CA ALA A 469 14.76 38.28 20.70
C ALA A 469 13.59 38.87 21.48
N ILE A 470 13.44 40.20 21.39
CA ILE A 470 12.29 40.94 21.91
C ILE A 470 11.15 40.95 20.89
N PHE A 471 11.47 40.89 19.60
CA PHE A 471 10.50 40.97 18.50
C PHE A 471 10.40 39.64 17.76
N ASP A 472 9.24 39.40 17.14
CA ASP A 472 8.97 38.19 16.36
C ASP A 472 10.01 38.03 15.24
N LEU A 473 10.75 36.93 15.24
CA LEU A 473 11.80 36.66 14.25
C LEU A 473 11.24 36.52 12.82
N PHE A 474 9.94 36.27 12.68
CA PHE A 474 9.25 36.26 11.38
C PHE A 474 8.88 37.65 10.85
N ALA A 475 9.04 38.73 11.63
CA ALA A 475 8.68 40.08 11.19
C ALA A 475 9.77 40.66 10.28
N GLU A 476 9.40 41.02 9.05
CA GLU A 476 10.28 41.74 8.13
C GLU A 476 9.98 43.25 8.20
N GLY A 477 10.77 43.99 8.97
CA GLY A 477 10.80 45.47 8.87
C GLY A 477 9.64 46.25 9.51
N GLY A 478 8.89 45.68 10.45
CA GLY A 478 7.81 46.39 11.18
C GLY A 478 7.80 46.12 12.69
N VAL A 479 7.15 47.00 13.46
CA VAL A 479 6.97 46.87 14.92
C VAL A 479 6.02 45.69 15.19
N SER A 480 6.55 44.51 15.48
CA SER A 480 5.75 43.42 16.03
C SER A 480 5.52 43.64 17.53
N TRP A 481 4.41 43.14 18.07
CA TRP A 481 4.25 43.09 19.53
C TRP A 481 5.44 42.37 20.18
N PRO A 482 5.95 42.86 21.32
CA PRO A 482 7.05 42.21 22.02
C PRO A 482 6.70 40.76 22.34
N ARG A 483 7.57 39.83 21.94
CA ARG A 483 7.52 38.41 22.26
C ARG A 483 8.75 38.07 23.08
N LEU A 484 8.54 37.89 24.38
CA LEU A 484 9.62 37.59 25.31
C LEU A 484 9.68 36.09 25.58
N GLY A 485 10.90 35.55 25.55
CA GLY A 485 11.18 34.16 25.90
C GLY A 485 10.96 33.15 24.77
N PHE A 486 11.70 32.05 24.85
CA PHE A 486 11.72 31.01 23.82
C PHE A 486 10.33 30.45 23.48
N LEU A 487 9.49 30.15 24.47
CA LEU A 487 8.18 29.52 24.23
C LEU A 487 7.19 30.40 23.45
N THR A 488 7.25 31.72 23.59
CA THR A 488 6.38 32.62 22.81
C THR A 488 6.78 32.64 21.34
N HIS A 489 8.08 32.56 21.06
CA HIS A 489 8.64 32.38 19.71
C HIS A 489 8.38 30.99 19.15
N PHE A 490 8.48 29.94 19.97
CA PHE A 490 8.15 28.57 19.57
C PHE A 490 6.66 28.45 19.18
N ARG A 491 5.77 29.05 19.98
CA ARG A 491 4.34 29.17 19.63
C ARG A 491 4.14 29.92 18.30
N SER A 492 4.89 30.99 18.05
CA SER A 492 4.88 31.71 16.76
C SER A 492 5.25 30.78 15.61
N ALA A 493 6.36 30.06 15.74
CA ALA A 493 6.85 29.13 14.73
C ALA A 493 5.83 28.03 14.43
N ALA A 494 5.25 27.42 15.46
CA ALA A 494 4.20 26.40 15.30
C ALA A 494 2.97 26.96 14.57
N GLN A 495 2.51 28.16 14.93
CA GLN A 495 1.37 28.82 14.25
C GLN A 495 1.68 29.15 12.78
N ARG A 496 2.88 29.65 12.48
CA ARG A 496 3.31 29.94 11.11
C ARG A 496 3.43 28.68 10.26
N ALA A 497 3.92 27.58 10.84
CA ALA A 497 3.96 26.29 10.15
C ALA A 497 2.55 25.78 9.84
N MET A 498 1.61 25.86 10.79
CA MET A 498 0.21 25.48 10.56
C MET A 498 -0.49 26.34 9.48
N GLN A 499 -0.04 27.58 9.26
CA GLN A 499 -0.57 28.49 8.23
C GLN A 499 0.11 28.33 6.85
N ALA A 500 1.26 27.66 6.78
CA ALA A 500 2.00 27.47 5.54
C ALA A 500 1.43 26.30 4.74
N GLU A 501 0.52 26.59 3.81
CA GLU A 501 -0.17 25.58 2.98
C GLU A 501 0.76 24.73 2.11
N ASP A 502 1.97 25.21 1.83
CA ASP A 502 3.00 24.50 1.06
C ASP A 502 3.93 23.63 1.93
N GLY A 503 3.74 23.64 3.25
CA GLY A 503 4.50 22.79 4.18
C GLY A 503 5.97 23.17 4.32
N ARG A 504 6.38 24.34 3.80
CA ARG A 504 7.80 24.78 3.77
C ARG A 504 8.46 24.95 5.14
N LEU A 505 7.67 24.99 6.21
CA LEU A 505 8.14 25.13 7.60
C LEU A 505 7.99 23.83 8.39
N ASP A 506 7.50 22.75 7.78
CA ASP A 506 7.15 21.52 8.49
C ASP A 506 8.38 20.83 9.07
N VAL A 507 9.42 20.64 8.25
CA VAL A 507 10.69 20.03 8.68
C VAL A 507 11.50 21.00 9.56
N PHE A 508 11.45 22.30 9.30
CA PHE A 508 11.99 23.31 10.22
C PHE A 508 11.38 23.17 11.63
N LEU A 509 10.07 23.01 11.74
CA LEU A 509 9.40 22.84 13.04
C LEU A 509 9.75 21.49 13.69
N ARG A 510 9.91 20.42 12.90
CA ARG A 510 10.41 19.12 13.39
C ARG A 510 11.78 19.28 14.04
N PHE A 511 12.72 19.92 13.36
CA PHE A 511 14.05 20.15 13.91
C PHE A 511 14.02 21.07 15.13
N LEU A 512 13.26 22.16 15.10
CA LEU A 512 13.12 23.08 16.24
C LEU A 512 12.56 22.35 17.48
N SER A 513 11.64 21.42 17.27
CA SER A 513 11.08 20.55 18.32
C SER A 513 12.13 19.54 18.80
N GLY A 514 12.85 18.88 17.88
CA GLY A 514 13.90 17.91 18.22
C GLY A 514 15.10 18.51 18.96
N LEU A 515 15.42 19.80 18.78
CA LEU A 515 16.48 20.49 19.55
C LEU A 515 16.18 20.57 21.05
N LEU A 516 14.92 20.40 21.44
CA LEU A 516 14.49 20.33 22.85
C LEU A 516 14.56 18.90 23.41
N SER A 517 14.86 17.88 22.59
CA SER A 517 14.95 16.51 23.05
C SER A 517 16.19 16.32 23.96
N PRO A 518 16.12 15.45 24.99
CA PRO A 518 17.24 15.22 25.88
C PRO A 518 18.51 14.73 25.16
N GLY A 519 18.35 13.84 24.17
CA GLY A 519 19.46 13.27 23.40
C GLY A 519 20.18 14.30 22.54
N VAL A 520 19.42 15.13 21.80
CA VAL A 520 20.00 16.20 20.97
C VAL A 520 20.63 17.28 21.85
N ASN A 521 19.96 17.66 22.95
CA ASN A 521 20.49 18.64 23.89
C ASN A 521 21.82 18.18 24.49
N ALA A 522 21.92 16.93 24.93
CA ALA A 522 23.16 16.35 25.44
C ALA A 522 24.27 16.32 24.36
N LEU A 523 23.91 16.02 23.11
CA LEU A 523 24.85 15.93 21.99
C LEU A 523 25.43 17.30 21.57
N LEU A 524 24.62 18.36 21.61
CA LEU A 524 24.99 19.71 21.16
C LEU A 524 25.26 20.70 22.31
N ALA A 525 25.15 20.24 23.55
CA ALA A 525 25.48 21.03 24.73
C ALA A 525 26.93 21.56 24.67
N GLY A 526 27.12 22.83 25.03
CA GLY A 526 28.44 23.50 25.06
C GLY A 526 28.95 23.99 23.69
N SER A 527 28.52 23.37 22.60
CA SER A 527 28.79 23.86 21.24
C SER A 527 27.73 24.86 20.78
N LEU A 528 26.46 24.45 20.80
CA LEU A 528 25.33 25.20 20.25
C LEU A 528 24.22 25.43 21.29
N LEU A 529 23.96 24.44 22.14
CA LEU A 529 22.91 24.47 23.16
C LEU A 529 23.49 24.67 24.56
N VAL A 530 22.69 25.22 25.47
CA VAL A 530 23.06 25.38 26.89
C VAL A 530 22.73 24.08 27.65
N GLN A 531 23.64 23.64 28.53
CA GLN A 531 23.46 22.42 29.33
C GLN A 531 22.23 22.55 30.26
N GLY A 532 21.42 21.48 30.33
CA GLY A 532 20.36 21.32 31.33
C GLY A 532 19.01 22.00 31.04
N GLU A 533 18.89 22.81 29.98
CA GLU A 533 17.66 23.58 29.71
C GLU A 533 16.49 22.76 29.13
N HIS A 534 16.72 21.53 28.66
CA HIS A 534 15.66 20.68 28.08
C HIS A 534 14.56 20.35 29.12
N GLN A 535 14.89 20.33 30.42
CA GLN A 535 13.93 20.05 31.49
C GLN A 535 12.87 21.16 31.66
N GLY A 536 13.15 22.39 31.23
CA GLY A 536 12.23 23.52 31.41
C GLY A 536 11.18 23.67 30.31
N TYR A 537 11.54 23.41 29.05
CA TYR A 537 10.68 23.74 27.89
C TYR A 537 10.04 22.54 27.20
N GLY A 538 10.56 21.32 27.33
CA GLY A 538 10.09 20.16 26.56
C GLY A 538 8.60 19.85 26.73
N ALA A 539 8.14 19.73 27.99
CA ALA A 539 6.73 19.46 28.29
C ALA A 539 5.81 20.60 27.83
N GLN A 540 6.21 21.85 28.06
CA GLN A 540 5.45 23.04 27.66
C GLN A 540 5.37 23.17 26.13
N ALA A 541 6.44 22.82 25.41
CA ALA A 541 6.44 22.78 23.94
C ALA A 541 5.52 21.67 23.42
N ALA A 542 5.50 20.48 24.05
CA ALA A 542 4.59 19.40 23.70
C ALA A 542 3.11 19.81 23.90
N GLU A 543 2.78 20.49 25.00
CA GLU A 543 1.44 21.03 25.23
C GLU A 543 1.04 22.07 24.18
N LEU A 544 1.96 22.98 23.81
CA LEU A 544 1.73 23.97 22.75
C LEU A 544 1.45 23.32 21.39
N LEU A 545 2.23 22.30 21.03
CA LEU A 545 2.06 21.52 19.81
C LEU A 545 0.71 20.80 19.79
N GLN A 546 0.35 20.11 20.88
CA GLN A 546 -0.96 19.48 21.01
C GLN A 546 -2.12 20.49 20.99
N GLY A 547 -1.90 21.72 21.47
CA GLY A 547 -2.86 22.83 21.37
C GLY A 547 -3.06 23.36 19.95
N CYS A 548 -2.17 23.04 19.00
CA CYS A 548 -2.34 23.37 17.58
C CYS A 548 -3.35 22.44 16.88
N LEU A 549 -3.68 21.30 17.48
CA LEU A 549 -4.65 20.33 16.97
C LEU A 549 -6.06 20.80 17.32
N ARG A 550 -6.63 21.65 16.47
CA ARG A 550 -7.95 22.26 16.69
C ARG A 550 -9.10 21.29 16.43
N PRO A 551 -10.22 21.41 17.17
CA PRO A 551 -11.48 20.77 16.78
C PRO A 551 -12.01 21.34 15.46
N ASP A 552 -12.82 20.53 14.76
CA ASP A 552 -13.65 20.93 13.62
C ASP A 552 -12.99 21.11 12.24
N VAL A 553 -11.72 20.71 12.08
CA VAL A 553 -11.04 20.71 10.77
C VAL A 553 -10.61 19.28 10.41
N ALA A 554 -10.78 18.89 9.14
CA ALA A 554 -10.28 17.62 8.63
C ALA A 554 -8.78 17.46 8.95
N VAL A 555 -8.32 16.23 9.21
CA VAL A 555 -6.93 16.00 9.58
C VAL A 555 -6.02 16.32 8.40
N CYS A 556 -5.40 17.49 8.45
CA CYS A 556 -4.47 17.94 7.43
C CYS A 556 -3.07 17.37 7.69
N ALA A 557 -2.21 17.40 6.68
CA ALA A 557 -0.84 16.93 6.84
C ALA A 557 -0.05 17.69 7.91
N ARG A 558 -0.41 18.95 8.20
CA ARG A 558 0.25 19.74 9.25
C ARG A 558 -0.15 19.26 10.64
N ALA A 559 -1.38 18.76 10.82
CA ALA A 559 -1.78 18.07 12.05
C ALA A 559 -0.97 16.78 12.25
N VAL A 560 -0.69 16.02 11.17
CA VAL A 560 0.22 14.87 11.23
C VAL A 560 1.67 15.33 11.51
N ASN A 561 2.10 16.46 10.95
CA ASN A 561 3.42 17.03 11.22
C ASN A 561 3.63 17.39 12.70
N VAL A 562 2.58 17.84 13.40
CA VAL A 562 2.62 18.04 14.86
C VAL A 562 2.98 16.75 15.60
N LEU A 563 2.48 15.58 15.16
CA LEU A 563 2.84 14.30 15.75
C LEU A 563 4.29 13.91 15.42
N HIS A 564 4.80 14.24 14.23
CA HIS A 564 6.24 14.13 13.95
C HIS A 564 7.08 15.02 14.87
N CYS A 565 6.65 16.27 15.14
CA CYS A 565 7.33 17.15 16.08
C CYS A 565 7.34 16.59 17.52
N LEU A 566 6.22 15.98 17.95
CA LEU A 566 6.13 15.29 19.24
C LEU A 566 7.05 14.05 19.29
N HIS A 567 7.17 13.32 18.18
CA HIS A 567 8.11 12.22 18.05
C HIS A 567 9.58 12.69 18.15
N GLU A 568 9.94 13.78 17.47
CA GLU A 568 11.27 14.41 17.57
C GLU A 568 11.59 14.89 19.00
N LEU A 569 10.58 15.39 19.72
CA LEU A 569 10.65 15.75 21.14
C LEU A 569 10.78 14.55 22.09
N ARG A 570 10.61 13.31 21.59
CA ARG A 570 10.50 12.07 22.38
C ARG A 570 9.23 12.00 23.26
N HIS A 571 8.20 12.78 22.94
CA HIS A 571 6.90 12.80 23.63
C HIS A 571 5.89 11.94 22.86
N THR A 572 5.98 10.61 23.02
CA THR A 572 5.27 9.62 22.16
C THR A 572 4.01 9.01 22.76
N GLU A 573 3.62 9.43 23.96
CA GLU A 573 2.54 8.84 24.76
C GLU A 573 1.18 8.87 24.05
N LEU A 574 0.87 9.97 23.35
CA LEU A 574 -0.38 10.11 22.60
C LEU A 574 -0.47 9.10 21.44
N ALA A 575 0.60 8.96 20.66
CA ALA A 575 0.64 8.01 19.55
C ALA A 575 0.61 6.56 20.08
N ARG A 576 1.42 6.26 21.11
CA ARG A 576 1.45 4.94 21.75
C ARG A 576 0.08 4.55 22.31
N GLY A 577 -0.61 5.47 22.99
CA GLY A 577 -1.94 5.22 23.54
C GLY A 577 -2.99 4.91 22.47
N VAL A 578 -2.92 5.57 21.31
CA VAL A 578 -3.81 5.26 20.16
C VAL A 578 -3.44 3.92 19.52
N GLU A 579 -2.15 3.60 19.39
CA GLU A 579 -1.70 2.31 18.85
C GLU A 579 -2.12 1.14 19.76
N GLU A 580 -1.97 1.28 21.08
CA GLU A 580 -2.46 0.32 22.08
C GLU A 580 -4.00 0.19 22.03
N ALA A 581 -4.71 1.29 21.81
CA ALA A 581 -6.17 1.26 21.66
C ALA A 581 -6.62 0.55 20.38
N MET A 582 -5.85 0.67 19.28
CA MET A 582 -6.10 -0.09 18.05
C MET A 582 -5.87 -1.59 18.26
N GLN A 583 -4.81 -1.97 18.96
CA GLN A 583 -4.50 -3.38 19.25
C GLN A 583 -5.51 -4.03 20.21
N SER A 584 -6.00 -3.28 21.18
CA SER A 584 -6.99 -3.74 22.17
C SER A 584 -8.45 -3.59 21.72
N GLY A 585 -8.72 -2.94 20.58
CA GLY A 585 -10.08 -2.67 20.10
C GLY A 585 -10.84 -1.59 20.87
N SER A 586 -10.15 -0.75 21.64
CA SER A 586 -10.72 0.29 22.51
C SER A 586 -10.71 1.70 21.90
N LEU A 587 -10.36 1.83 20.61
CA LEU A 587 -10.21 3.12 19.92
C LEU A 587 -11.52 3.94 19.83
N ALA A 588 -12.70 3.32 19.94
CA ALA A 588 -14.00 3.99 19.87
C ALA A 588 -14.18 5.16 20.86
N GLY A 589 -13.49 5.14 22.00
CA GLY A 589 -13.50 6.22 23.00
C GLY A 589 -12.55 7.38 22.70
N LEU A 590 -11.62 7.20 21.75
CA LEU A 590 -10.53 8.13 21.44
C LEU A 590 -10.81 8.89 20.15
N THR A 591 -11.89 9.66 20.13
CA THR A 591 -12.35 10.39 18.92
C THR A 591 -11.99 11.86 18.89
N GLY A 592 -11.33 12.38 19.94
CA GLY A 592 -10.91 13.78 20.01
C GLY A 592 -9.89 14.15 18.91
N PRO A 593 -9.74 15.43 18.54
CA PRO A 593 -8.87 15.88 17.44
C PRO A 593 -7.41 15.41 17.57
N ARG A 594 -6.90 15.36 18.80
CA ARG A 594 -5.55 14.84 19.09
C ARG A 594 -5.40 13.36 18.73
N HIS A 595 -6.39 12.56 19.09
CA HIS A 595 -6.41 11.12 18.78
C HIS A 595 -6.61 10.87 17.29
N GLN A 596 -7.42 11.68 16.61
CA GLN A 596 -7.56 11.59 15.15
C GLN A 596 -6.24 11.92 14.44
N ALA A 597 -5.53 12.95 14.87
CA ALA A 597 -4.21 13.29 14.32
C ALA A 597 -3.16 12.22 14.63
N ALA A 598 -3.20 11.63 15.83
CA ALA A 598 -2.35 10.49 16.20
C ALA A 598 -2.66 9.23 15.37
N LEU A 599 -3.94 8.93 15.14
CA LEU A 599 -4.36 7.83 14.28
C LEU A 599 -3.89 8.06 12.83
N ALA A 600 -4.12 9.27 12.29
CA ALA A 600 -3.61 9.68 10.99
C ALA A 600 -2.09 9.51 10.86
N TYR A 601 -1.34 9.91 11.89
CA TYR A 601 0.10 9.70 11.98
C TYR A 601 0.45 8.20 11.94
N LEU A 602 -0.19 7.37 12.76
CA LEU A 602 0.07 5.92 12.79
C LEU A 602 -0.26 5.22 11.47
N LEU A 603 -1.36 5.59 10.80
CA LEU A 603 -1.70 5.08 9.47
C LEU A 603 -0.61 5.42 8.43
N GLN A 604 0.18 6.46 8.66
CA GLN A 604 1.30 6.83 7.81
C GLN A 604 2.60 6.14 8.21
N VAL A 605 2.99 6.15 9.50
CA VAL A 605 4.32 5.70 9.93
C VAL A 605 4.38 4.25 10.45
N SER A 606 3.29 3.69 10.94
CA SER A 606 3.27 2.34 11.53
C SER A 606 3.14 1.28 10.45
N ASP A 607 4.14 0.41 10.36
CA ASP A 607 4.15 -0.68 9.37
C ASP A 607 3.00 -1.66 9.56
N ALA A 608 2.65 -1.95 10.82
CA ALA A 608 1.51 -2.79 11.15
C ALA A 608 0.21 -2.19 10.61
N CYS A 609 -0.06 -0.92 10.92
CA CYS A 609 -1.25 -0.21 10.48
C CYS A 609 -1.35 -0.12 8.95
N VAL A 610 -0.21 0.00 8.27
CA VAL A 610 -0.18 0.14 6.81
C VAL A 610 -0.50 -1.17 6.11
N GLN A 611 0.01 -2.29 6.61
CA GLN A 611 -0.33 -3.59 6.05
C GLN A 611 -1.80 -3.92 6.34
N GLU A 612 -2.24 -3.70 7.58
CA GLU A 612 -3.61 -3.95 8.01
C GLU A 612 -4.08 -2.96 9.08
N ALA A 613 -4.93 -2.01 8.67
CA ALA A 613 -5.60 -1.09 9.56
C ALA A 613 -6.97 -1.65 9.94
N ASN A 614 -7.11 -2.17 11.17
CA ASN A 614 -8.39 -2.53 11.73
C ASN A 614 -9.00 -1.34 12.48
N LEU A 615 -10.01 -0.72 11.89
CA LEU A 615 -10.74 0.43 12.44
C LEU A 615 -12.24 0.09 12.60
N SER A 616 -12.54 -1.19 12.84
CA SER A 616 -13.90 -1.70 13.06
C SER A 616 -14.43 -1.22 14.40
N LEU A 617 -15.71 -0.85 14.50
CA LEU A 617 -16.35 -0.33 15.73
C LEU A 617 -15.73 0.98 16.29
N CYS A 618 -14.83 1.65 15.55
CA CYS A 618 -14.01 2.74 16.07
C CYS A 618 -14.35 4.13 15.49
N LEU A 619 -14.98 4.18 14.32
CA LEU A 619 -15.07 5.39 13.51
C LEU A 619 -16.52 5.83 13.33
N SER A 620 -16.79 7.10 13.64
CA SER A 620 -18.00 7.77 13.15
C SER A 620 -17.80 8.27 11.72
N LYS A 621 -18.90 8.62 11.03
CA LYS A 621 -18.85 9.26 9.71
C LYS A 621 -17.93 10.49 9.70
N GLY A 622 -17.99 11.32 10.74
CA GLY A 622 -17.19 12.55 10.84
C GLY A 622 -15.69 12.26 10.97
N VAL A 623 -15.32 11.26 11.78
CA VAL A 623 -13.92 10.84 11.95
C VAL A 623 -13.39 10.22 10.66
N LEU A 624 -14.17 9.34 10.01
CA LEU A 624 -13.73 8.77 8.73
C LEU A 624 -13.54 9.88 7.68
N GLN A 625 -14.46 10.84 7.61
CA GLN A 625 -14.36 11.97 6.70
C GLN A 625 -13.09 12.81 6.95
N SER A 626 -12.70 13.00 8.22
CA SER A 626 -11.47 13.71 8.56
C SER A 626 -10.19 12.95 8.22
N LEU A 627 -10.27 11.61 8.08
CA LEU A 627 -9.15 10.72 7.80
C LEU A 627 -9.05 10.25 6.32
N LEU A 628 -9.96 10.66 5.44
CA LEU A 628 -10.00 10.17 4.05
C LEU A 628 -8.65 10.23 3.32
N PRO A 629 -7.87 11.33 3.38
CA PRO A 629 -6.56 11.37 2.72
C PRO A 629 -5.58 10.33 3.28
N GLN A 630 -5.69 10.01 4.57
CA GLN A 630 -4.79 9.08 5.25
C GLN A 630 -5.13 7.61 5.00
N LEU A 631 -6.35 7.29 4.55
CA LEU A 631 -6.69 5.91 4.17
C LEU A 631 -5.89 5.44 2.94
N LEU A 632 -5.40 6.36 2.10
CA LEU A 632 -4.58 6.05 0.92
C LEU A 632 -3.24 5.39 1.28
N TYR A 633 -2.79 5.51 2.53
CA TYR A 633 -1.57 4.86 3.02
C TYR A 633 -1.77 3.36 3.30
N CYS A 634 -3.00 2.88 3.42
CA CYS A 634 -3.31 1.50 3.82
C CYS A 634 -3.32 0.54 2.62
N ARG A 635 -2.89 -0.71 2.83
CA ARG A 635 -3.07 -1.83 1.88
C ARG A 635 -4.28 -2.68 2.19
N SER A 636 -4.57 -2.91 3.46
CA SER A 636 -5.75 -3.61 3.94
C SER A 636 -6.47 -2.75 4.97
N LEU A 637 -7.77 -2.56 4.79
CA LEU A 637 -8.58 -1.72 5.66
C LEU A 637 -9.83 -2.49 6.09
N ARG A 638 -10.01 -2.66 7.41
CA ARG A 638 -11.21 -3.25 8.00
C ARG A 638 -12.02 -2.16 8.70
N LEU A 639 -13.24 -1.93 8.21
CA LEU A 639 -14.17 -0.89 8.64
C LEU A 639 -15.49 -1.51 9.10
N ASP A 640 -15.42 -2.68 9.72
CA ASP A 640 -16.61 -3.47 10.04
C ASP A 640 -17.40 -2.81 11.18
N ASN A 641 -18.72 -2.91 11.12
CA ASN A 641 -19.63 -2.52 12.20
C ASN A 641 -19.44 -1.06 12.71
N ASN A 642 -19.14 -0.12 11.81
CA ASN A 642 -19.06 1.32 12.13
C ASN A 642 -20.38 2.06 11.92
N GLN A 643 -21.48 1.33 11.67
CA GLN A 643 -22.80 1.88 11.34
C GLN A 643 -22.76 2.82 10.11
N PHE A 644 -21.83 2.59 9.18
CA PHE A 644 -21.72 3.40 7.97
C PHE A 644 -22.90 3.18 7.03
N GLN A 645 -23.39 4.27 6.45
CA GLN A 645 -24.49 4.31 5.49
C GLN A 645 -24.02 4.81 4.12
N ASP A 646 -24.93 4.91 3.15
CA ASP A 646 -24.63 5.24 1.75
C ASP A 646 -23.76 6.48 1.52
N PRO A 647 -23.92 7.62 2.23
CA PRO A 647 -23.06 8.79 1.99
C PRO A 647 -21.58 8.54 2.28
N VAL A 648 -21.27 7.62 3.20
CA VAL A 648 -19.89 7.22 3.48
C VAL A 648 -19.30 6.44 2.30
N MET A 649 -20.13 5.68 1.58
CA MET A 649 -19.68 4.92 0.40
C MET A 649 -19.36 5.83 -0.79
N GLU A 650 -19.97 7.00 -0.89
CA GLU A 650 -19.58 8.02 -1.87
C GLU A 650 -18.19 8.57 -1.56
N LEU A 651 -17.91 8.87 -0.29
CA LEU A 651 -16.59 9.30 0.18
C LEU A 651 -15.52 8.23 -0.06
N LEU A 652 -15.76 6.99 0.40
CA LEU A 652 -14.83 5.87 0.15
C LEU A 652 -14.70 5.55 -1.34
N GLY A 653 -15.79 5.66 -2.10
CA GLY A 653 -15.78 5.52 -3.55
C GLY A 653 -14.84 6.52 -4.22
N SER A 654 -14.79 7.77 -3.74
CA SER A 654 -13.84 8.78 -4.25
C SER A 654 -12.38 8.40 -3.95
N VAL A 655 -12.09 7.90 -2.76
CA VAL A 655 -10.74 7.43 -2.36
C VAL A 655 -10.31 6.24 -3.21
N LEU A 656 -11.20 5.25 -3.39
CA LEU A 656 -10.95 4.07 -4.22
C LEU A 656 -10.83 4.40 -5.71
N SER A 657 -11.44 5.48 -6.17
CA SER A 657 -11.31 5.95 -7.56
C SER A 657 -10.02 6.73 -7.80
N GLY A 658 -9.31 7.13 -6.74
CA GLY A 658 -8.07 7.87 -6.83
C GLY A 658 -6.98 7.07 -7.55
N LYS A 659 -6.24 7.73 -8.45
CA LYS A 659 -5.11 7.10 -9.18
C LYS A 659 -4.03 6.56 -8.25
N ASP A 660 -3.92 7.15 -7.05
CA ASP A 660 -2.97 6.78 -6.01
C ASP A 660 -3.49 5.72 -5.03
N CYS A 661 -4.69 5.19 -5.25
CA CYS A 661 -5.26 4.20 -4.34
C CYS A 661 -4.41 2.92 -4.35
N ARG A 662 -3.81 2.60 -3.20
CA ARG A 662 -3.01 1.38 -2.98
C ARG A 662 -3.75 0.31 -2.17
N ILE A 663 -5.00 0.56 -1.81
CA ILE A 663 -5.83 -0.35 -1.02
C ILE A 663 -6.12 -1.60 -1.87
N GLN A 664 -5.65 -2.74 -1.38
CA GLN A 664 -5.83 -4.05 -2.01
C GLN A 664 -6.98 -4.84 -1.40
N ARG A 665 -7.28 -4.61 -0.12
CA ARG A 665 -8.37 -5.28 0.59
C ARG A 665 -9.17 -4.27 1.39
N ILE A 666 -10.49 -4.33 1.28
CA ILE A 666 -11.38 -3.55 2.12
C ILE A 666 -12.52 -4.42 2.63
N SER A 667 -12.77 -4.34 3.94
CA SER A 667 -13.92 -4.95 4.58
C SER A 667 -14.82 -3.85 5.13
N LEU A 668 -16.09 -3.92 4.77
CA LEU A 668 -17.16 -3.01 5.16
C LEU A 668 -18.32 -3.82 5.75
N ALA A 669 -18.00 -4.94 6.39
CA ALA A 669 -18.98 -5.88 6.91
C ALA A 669 -19.85 -5.23 8.00
N GLU A 670 -21.07 -5.72 8.18
CA GLU A 670 -21.92 -5.38 9.33
C GLU A 670 -22.21 -3.87 9.44
N ASN A 671 -22.25 -3.17 8.30
CA ASN A 671 -22.65 -1.77 8.22
C ASN A 671 -24.11 -1.66 7.74
N GLN A 672 -24.57 -0.45 7.42
CA GLN A 672 -25.93 -0.16 6.96
C GLN A 672 -25.93 0.28 5.49
N ILE A 673 -25.13 -0.38 4.67
CA ILE A 673 -24.97 -0.04 3.24
C ILE A 673 -26.17 -0.58 2.45
N SER A 674 -26.86 0.30 1.73
CA SER A 674 -28.00 -0.05 0.88
C SER A 674 -27.58 -0.24 -0.59
N ASN A 675 -28.55 -0.45 -1.47
CA ASN A 675 -28.32 -0.46 -2.92
C ASN A 675 -27.68 0.85 -3.45
N LYS A 676 -27.90 2.00 -2.80
CA LYS A 676 -27.29 3.28 -3.22
C LYS A 676 -25.80 3.31 -2.89
N GLY A 677 -25.41 2.89 -1.69
CA GLY A 677 -24.00 2.77 -1.32
C GLY A 677 -23.27 1.73 -2.15
N ALA A 678 -23.91 0.60 -2.45
CA ALA A 678 -23.40 -0.41 -3.38
C ALA A 678 -23.10 0.19 -4.77
N LYS A 679 -24.01 1.04 -5.27
CA LYS A 679 -23.84 1.74 -6.56
C LYS A 679 -22.68 2.73 -6.52
N ALA A 680 -22.44 3.40 -5.39
CA ALA A 680 -21.27 4.28 -5.23
C ALA A 680 -19.95 3.49 -5.30
N LEU A 681 -19.87 2.36 -4.60
CA LEU A 681 -18.70 1.46 -4.68
C LEU A 681 -18.55 0.85 -6.09
N ALA A 682 -19.65 0.47 -6.74
CA ALA A 682 -19.60 -0.06 -8.10
C ALA A 682 -18.96 0.92 -9.09
N ARG A 683 -19.24 2.23 -8.95
CA ARG A 683 -18.62 3.27 -9.79
C ARG A 683 -17.11 3.33 -9.60
N SER A 684 -16.61 3.19 -8.37
CA SER A 684 -15.17 3.21 -8.11
C SER A 684 -14.48 1.96 -8.67
N LEU A 685 -15.12 0.79 -8.61
CA LEU A 685 -14.59 -0.46 -9.18
C LEU A 685 -14.39 -0.41 -10.71
N LEU A 686 -15.07 0.49 -11.44
CA LEU A 686 -14.87 0.66 -12.89
C LEU A 686 -13.48 1.20 -13.23
N VAL A 687 -12.92 2.03 -12.36
CA VAL A 687 -11.63 2.70 -12.58
C VAL A 687 -10.53 2.18 -11.66
N ASN A 688 -10.89 1.64 -10.50
CA ASN A 688 -9.92 1.12 -9.53
C ASN A 688 -9.13 -0.06 -10.11
N ARG A 689 -7.81 -0.02 -9.93
CA ARG A 689 -6.85 -1.03 -10.42
C ARG A 689 -6.04 -1.70 -9.31
N SER A 690 -6.37 -1.45 -8.05
CA SER A 690 -5.60 -1.95 -6.89
C SER A 690 -6.37 -2.94 -6.02
N LEU A 691 -7.70 -2.81 -5.94
CA LEU A 691 -8.53 -3.62 -5.07
C LEU A 691 -8.68 -5.05 -5.61
N THR A 692 -8.33 -6.01 -4.76
CA THR A 692 -8.35 -7.46 -5.02
C THR A 692 -9.38 -8.19 -4.16
N ALA A 693 -9.73 -7.65 -2.99
CA ALA A 693 -10.73 -8.23 -2.10
C ALA A 693 -11.69 -7.16 -1.56
N LEU A 694 -12.99 -7.44 -1.66
CA LEU A 694 -14.07 -6.60 -1.14
C LEU A 694 -15.03 -7.46 -0.31
N ASP A 695 -15.16 -7.14 0.98
CA ASP A 695 -16.15 -7.77 1.85
C ASP A 695 -17.28 -6.79 2.21
N LEU A 696 -18.51 -7.17 1.85
CA LEU A 696 -19.74 -6.42 2.11
C LEU A 696 -20.74 -7.24 2.94
N ARG A 697 -20.31 -8.31 3.64
CA ARG A 697 -21.22 -9.20 4.39
C ARG A 697 -22.10 -8.44 5.39
N SER A 698 -23.31 -8.93 5.63
CA SER A 698 -24.25 -8.37 6.62
C SER A 698 -24.54 -6.89 6.41
N ASN A 699 -24.98 -6.53 5.21
CA ASN A 699 -25.46 -5.18 4.86
C ASN A 699 -26.89 -5.28 4.25
N SER A 700 -27.41 -4.20 3.67
CA SER A 700 -28.74 -4.14 3.04
C SER A 700 -28.66 -3.88 1.52
N ILE A 701 -27.68 -4.49 0.85
CA ILE A 701 -27.34 -4.21 -0.57
C ILE A 701 -28.51 -4.52 -1.52
N GLY A 702 -29.20 -5.64 -1.30
CA GLY A 702 -30.36 -6.07 -2.08
C GLY A 702 -30.08 -6.36 -3.57
N PRO A 703 -31.12 -6.74 -4.35
CA PRO A 703 -30.94 -7.15 -5.75
C PRO A 703 -30.39 -6.06 -6.67
N GLN A 704 -30.82 -4.80 -6.46
CA GLN A 704 -30.38 -3.66 -7.28
C GLN A 704 -28.93 -3.25 -6.95
N GLY A 705 -28.50 -3.39 -5.70
CA GLY A 705 -27.10 -3.18 -5.33
C GLY A 705 -26.20 -4.26 -5.93
N ALA A 706 -26.62 -5.53 -5.88
CA ALA A 706 -25.92 -6.62 -6.57
C ALA A 706 -25.83 -6.38 -8.08
N LYS A 707 -26.89 -5.87 -8.72
CA LYS A 707 -26.84 -5.47 -10.13
C LYS A 707 -25.72 -4.47 -10.41
N ALA A 708 -25.63 -3.41 -9.61
CA ALA A 708 -24.62 -2.37 -9.81
C ALA A 708 -23.20 -2.94 -9.67
N LEU A 709 -22.96 -3.76 -8.64
CA LEU A 709 -21.67 -4.43 -8.45
C LEU A 709 -21.36 -5.41 -9.61
N ALA A 710 -22.35 -6.18 -10.06
CA ALA A 710 -22.22 -7.10 -11.18
C ALA A 710 -21.85 -6.38 -12.49
N ASP A 711 -22.48 -5.25 -12.79
CA ASP A 711 -22.15 -4.46 -13.98
C ASP A 711 -20.70 -3.92 -13.92
N ALA A 712 -20.22 -3.55 -12.73
CA ALA A 712 -18.82 -3.17 -12.55
C ALA A 712 -17.85 -4.35 -12.72
N LEU A 713 -18.21 -5.55 -12.22
CA LEU A 713 -17.39 -6.77 -12.35
C LEU A 713 -17.21 -7.23 -13.80
N LYS A 714 -18.13 -6.92 -14.71
CA LYS A 714 -17.95 -7.21 -16.15
C LYS A 714 -16.72 -6.50 -16.73
N ILE A 715 -16.39 -5.33 -16.20
CA ILE A 715 -15.27 -4.48 -16.66
C ILE A 715 -14.04 -4.65 -15.77
N ASN A 716 -14.23 -4.74 -14.45
CA ASN A 716 -13.13 -4.84 -13.49
C ASN A 716 -12.30 -6.13 -13.72
N ARG A 717 -10.97 -5.99 -13.68
CA ARG A 717 -10.01 -7.06 -13.92
C ARG A 717 -9.05 -7.30 -12.75
N THR A 718 -9.37 -6.80 -11.57
CA THR A 718 -8.47 -6.86 -10.39
C THR A 718 -9.10 -7.57 -9.21
N LEU A 719 -10.43 -7.46 -9.04
CA LEU A 719 -11.13 -8.07 -7.93
C LEU A 719 -11.15 -9.60 -8.09
N ALA A 720 -10.59 -10.29 -7.09
CA ALA A 720 -10.44 -11.74 -7.02
C ALA A 720 -11.32 -12.36 -5.93
N PHE A 721 -11.69 -11.59 -4.90
CA PHE A 721 -12.56 -11.99 -3.79
C PHE A 721 -13.72 -11.00 -3.63
N LEU A 722 -14.95 -11.51 -3.57
CA LEU A 722 -16.14 -10.74 -3.23
C LEU A 722 -17.03 -11.51 -2.26
N SER A 723 -17.37 -10.87 -1.14
CA SER A 723 -18.37 -11.38 -0.20
C SER A 723 -19.61 -10.50 -0.19
N LEU A 724 -20.76 -11.11 -0.48
CA LEU A 724 -22.09 -10.52 -0.40
C LEU A 724 -22.98 -11.30 0.57
N GLN A 725 -22.41 -12.03 1.53
CA GLN A 725 -23.16 -12.80 2.52
C GLN A 725 -24.20 -11.92 3.23
N ASN A 726 -25.38 -12.45 3.52
CA ASN A 726 -26.41 -11.79 4.33
C ASN A 726 -26.77 -10.38 3.84
N ASN A 727 -27.22 -10.26 2.59
CA ASN A 727 -27.52 -8.98 1.94
C ASN A 727 -28.87 -8.95 1.20
N ALA A 728 -29.72 -9.95 1.42
CA ALA A 728 -31.01 -10.10 0.75
C ALA A 728 -30.92 -9.99 -0.80
N ILE A 729 -29.89 -10.60 -1.40
CA ILE A 729 -29.63 -10.54 -2.85
C ILE A 729 -30.77 -11.18 -3.66
N ARG A 730 -31.41 -12.25 -3.16
CA ARG A 730 -32.51 -13.00 -3.80
C ARG A 730 -32.16 -13.51 -5.21
N ASP A 731 -33.10 -14.17 -5.87
CA ASP A 731 -32.92 -14.72 -7.23
C ASP A 731 -32.55 -13.67 -8.28
N ASN A 732 -33.19 -12.51 -8.23
CA ASN A 732 -32.92 -11.44 -9.18
C ASN A 732 -31.49 -10.90 -9.06
N GLY A 733 -30.97 -10.75 -7.84
CA GLY A 733 -29.59 -10.33 -7.62
C GLY A 733 -28.60 -11.40 -8.03
N ALA A 734 -28.89 -12.68 -7.72
CA ALA A 734 -28.07 -13.81 -8.12
C ALA A 734 -27.96 -13.93 -9.65
N ARG A 735 -29.06 -13.67 -10.39
CA ARG A 735 -29.04 -13.58 -11.85
C ARG A 735 -28.05 -12.55 -12.37
N PHE A 736 -28.04 -11.33 -11.82
CA PHE A 736 -27.09 -10.31 -12.27
C PHE A 736 -25.64 -10.69 -11.97
N VAL A 737 -25.37 -11.27 -10.79
CA VAL A 737 -24.03 -11.77 -10.45
C VAL A 737 -23.61 -12.89 -11.41
N ALA A 738 -24.52 -13.79 -11.78
CA ALA A 738 -24.27 -14.84 -12.77
C ALA A 738 -23.93 -14.27 -14.16
N GLU A 739 -24.66 -13.26 -14.64
CA GLU A 739 -24.34 -12.56 -15.89
C GLU A 739 -22.92 -11.96 -15.85
N ALA A 740 -22.50 -11.42 -14.71
CA ALA A 740 -21.14 -10.92 -14.54
C ALA A 740 -20.10 -12.05 -14.54
N LEU A 741 -20.37 -13.17 -13.85
CA LEU A 741 -19.49 -14.34 -13.84
C LEU A 741 -19.26 -14.92 -15.24
N ALA A 742 -20.26 -14.90 -16.13
CA ALA A 742 -20.09 -15.38 -17.50
C ALA A 742 -19.03 -14.60 -18.28
N ALA A 743 -18.91 -13.28 -18.03
CA ALA A 743 -17.96 -12.40 -18.71
C ALA A 743 -16.63 -12.24 -17.94
N ASN A 744 -16.68 -12.23 -16.60
CA ASN A 744 -15.52 -11.98 -15.75
C ASN A 744 -14.55 -13.17 -15.74
N ARG A 745 -13.25 -12.88 -15.73
CA ARG A 745 -12.17 -13.89 -15.76
C ARG A 745 -11.20 -13.78 -14.59
N THR A 746 -11.52 -12.96 -13.59
CA THR A 746 -10.61 -12.60 -12.49
C THR A 746 -11.13 -13.03 -11.13
N LEU A 747 -12.45 -12.98 -10.92
CA LEU A 747 -13.07 -13.38 -9.67
C LEU A 747 -12.86 -14.88 -9.44
N SER A 748 -12.29 -15.20 -8.29
CA SER A 748 -11.85 -16.53 -7.89
C SER A 748 -12.64 -17.07 -6.70
N VAL A 749 -13.10 -16.19 -5.81
CA VAL A 749 -13.86 -16.53 -4.61
C VAL A 749 -15.10 -15.65 -4.53
N LEU A 750 -16.27 -16.28 -4.35
CA LEU A 750 -17.55 -15.59 -4.23
C LEU A 750 -18.39 -16.18 -3.10
N HIS A 751 -18.72 -15.34 -2.11
CA HIS A 751 -19.60 -15.72 -1.00
C HIS A 751 -20.99 -15.11 -1.16
N LEU A 752 -22.01 -15.98 -1.21
CA LEU A 752 -23.43 -15.63 -1.39
C LEU A 752 -24.33 -16.22 -0.30
N GLN A 753 -23.76 -16.59 0.84
CA GLN A 753 -24.48 -17.19 1.96
C GLN A 753 -25.62 -16.31 2.48
N LYS A 754 -26.68 -16.91 3.06
CA LYS A 754 -27.75 -16.17 3.77
C LYS A 754 -28.43 -15.09 2.93
N ASN A 755 -28.67 -15.32 1.64
CA ASN A 755 -29.20 -14.32 0.72
C ASN A 755 -30.62 -14.60 0.20
N THR A 756 -31.29 -15.62 0.73
CA THR A 756 -32.61 -16.07 0.26
C THR A 756 -32.63 -16.35 -1.25
N ILE A 757 -31.54 -16.94 -1.76
CA ILE A 757 -31.42 -17.36 -3.16
C ILE A 757 -32.19 -18.68 -3.33
N GLY A 758 -33.14 -18.70 -4.24
CA GLY A 758 -33.96 -19.83 -4.60
C GLY A 758 -33.39 -20.66 -5.75
N PRO A 759 -34.15 -21.65 -6.26
CA PRO A 759 -33.73 -22.50 -7.37
C PRO A 759 -33.47 -21.72 -8.67
N LEU A 760 -34.19 -20.62 -8.92
CA LEU A 760 -34.01 -19.82 -10.13
C LEU A 760 -32.66 -19.10 -10.13
N GLY A 761 -32.26 -18.48 -9.00
CA GLY A 761 -30.96 -17.83 -8.87
C GLY A 761 -29.80 -18.82 -8.95
N ALA A 762 -29.97 -20.01 -8.35
CA ALA A 762 -29.01 -21.10 -8.46
C ALA A 762 -28.86 -21.60 -9.91
N GLN A 763 -29.96 -21.75 -10.64
CA GLN A 763 -29.95 -22.13 -12.06
C GLN A 763 -29.17 -21.13 -12.91
N GLN A 764 -29.40 -19.83 -12.72
CA GLN A 764 -28.65 -18.79 -13.46
C GLN A 764 -27.15 -18.84 -13.15
N THR A 765 -26.79 -19.04 -11.88
CA THR A 765 -25.39 -19.18 -11.47
C THR A 765 -24.77 -20.43 -12.10
N ALA A 766 -25.50 -21.55 -12.12
CA ALA A 766 -25.07 -22.78 -12.76
C ALA A 766 -24.82 -22.60 -14.28
N ASP A 767 -25.70 -21.87 -14.97
CA ASP A 767 -25.51 -21.57 -16.39
C ASP A 767 -24.25 -20.74 -16.66
N ALA A 768 -23.94 -19.76 -15.80
CA ALA A 768 -22.69 -19.01 -15.87
C ALA A 768 -21.45 -19.89 -15.59
N LEU A 769 -21.53 -20.81 -14.63
CA LEU A 769 -20.44 -21.73 -14.29
C LEU A 769 -20.07 -22.66 -15.45
N LYS A 770 -20.98 -22.99 -16.37
CA LYS A 770 -20.63 -23.80 -17.56
C LYS A 770 -19.51 -23.16 -18.40
N GLN A 771 -19.46 -21.83 -18.42
CA GLN A 771 -18.50 -21.04 -19.20
C GLN A 771 -17.36 -20.46 -18.37
N ASN A 772 -17.63 -20.11 -17.10
CA ASN A 772 -16.62 -19.52 -16.22
C ASN A 772 -15.55 -20.54 -15.79
N ARG A 773 -14.28 -20.16 -15.86
CA ARG A 773 -13.13 -21.00 -15.42
C ARG A 773 -12.29 -20.34 -14.32
N SER A 774 -12.56 -19.08 -14.00
CA SER A 774 -11.80 -18.30 -13.01
C SER A 774 -12.25 -18.61 -11.59
N LEU A 775 -13.56 -18.81 -11.37
CA LEU A 775 -14.13 -19.07 -10.05
C LEU A 775 -13.67 -20.44 -9.54
N LYS A 776 -13.03 -20.43 -8.38
CA LYS A 776 -12.48 -21.61 -7.69
C LYS A 776 -13.32 -21.99 -6.49
N GLU A 777 -13.95 -21.02 -5.85
CA GLU A 777 -14.75 -21.22 -4.64
C GLU A 777 -16.07 -20.46 -4.75
N LEU A 778 -17.15 -21.20 -4.54
CA LEU A 778 -18.51 -20.66 -4.49
C LEU A 778 -19.18 -21.13 -3.21
N ILE A 779 -19.59 -20.17 -2.38
CA ILE A 779 -20.21 -20.45 -1.10
C ILE A 779 -21.68 -20.02 -1.12
N PHE A 780 -22.57 -21.00 -1.10
CA PHE A 780 -24.02 -20.85 -1.24
C PHE A 780 -24.81 -21.21 0.02
N SER A 781 -24.14 -21.38 1.16
CA SER A 781 -24.77 -21.89 2.36
C SER A 781 -25.89 -21.00 2.94
N SER A 782 -26.86 -21.62 3.61
CA SER A 782 -28.05 -20.98 4.19
C SER A 782 -28.87 -20.19 3.17
N ASN A 783 -29.26 -20.85 2.08
CA ASN A 783 -30.17 -20.31 1.06
C ASN A 783 -31.35 -21.27 0.86
N SER A 784 -32.14 -21.10 -0.21
CA SER A 784 -33.32 -21.91 -0.51
C SER A 784 -33.20 -22.57 -1.89
N ILE A 785 -32.01 -23.06 -2.22
CA ILE A 785 -31.66 -23.59 -3.55
C ILE A 785 -32.56 -24.78 -3.93
N GLY A 786 -32.81 -25.70 -3.00
CA GLY A 786 -33.62 -26.89 -3.21
C GLY A 786 -33.12 -27.83 -4.32
N ASP A 787 -33.87 -28.89 -4.61
CA ASP A 787 -33.47 -29.92 -5.57
C ASP A 787 -33.30 -29.41 -6.99
N LYS A 788 -34.20 -28.52 -7.45
CA LYS A 788 -34.12 -27.94 -8.80
C LYS A 788 -32.84 -27.13 -8.98
N GLY A 789 -32.43 -26.37 -7.96
CA GLY A 789 -31.18 -25.62 -7.99
C GLY A 789 -29.96 -26.55 -7.93
N ALA A 790 -30.00 -27.60 -7.10
CA ALA A 790 -28.96 -28.62 -7.03
C ALA A 790 -28.79 -29.38 -8.36
N GLU A 791 -29.90 -29.73 -9.04
CA GLU A 791 -29.87 -30.36 -10.36
C GLU A 791 -29.22 -29.45 -11.43
N ALA A 792 -29.51 -28.14 -11.38
CA ALA A 792 -28.88 -27.18 -12.28
C ALA A 792 -27.36 -27.09 -12.03
N LEU A 793 -26.94 -27.00 -10.76
CA LEU A 793 -25.53 -27.00 -10.37
C LEU A 793 -24.84 -28.30 -10.78
N ALA A 794 -25.49 -29.45 -10.62
CA ALA A 794 -24.98 -30.74 -11.08
C ALA A 794 -24.72 -30.74 -12.59
N LYS A 795 -25.66 -30.23 -13.40
CA LYS A 795 -25.46 -30.08 -14.86
C LYS A 795 -24.27 -29.18 -15.18
N ALA A 796 -24.03 -28.13 -14.40
CA ALA A 796 -22.87 -27.26 -14.58
C ALA A 796 -21.55 -27.95 -14.20
N LEU A 797 -21.51 -28.69 -13.09
CA LEU A 797 -20.33 -29.42 -12.61
C LEU A 797 -19.84 -30.49 -13.61
N LYS A 798 -20.74 -31.09 -14.40
CA LYS A 798 -20.35 -32.03 -15.48
C LYS A 798 -19.43 -31.39 -16.52
N VAL A 799 -19.57 -30.08 -16.76
CA VAL A 799 -18.83 -29.34 -17.81
C VAL A 799 -17.76 -28.40 -17.24
N ASN A 800 -17.99 -27.88 -16.04
CA ASN A 800 -17.08 -26.98 -15.37
C ASN A 800 -15.83 -27.73 -14.88
N GLN A 801 -14.66 -27.23 -15.27
CA GLN A 801 -13.34 -27.74 -14.85
C GLN A 801 -12.54 -26.65 -14.12
N GLY A 802 -13.24 -25.66 -13.55
CA GLY A 802 -12.65 -24.50 -12.90
C GLY A 802 -12.82 -24.54 -11.38
N LEU A 803 -14.02 -24.91 -10.92
CA LEU A 803 -14.46 -24.87 -9.54
C LEU A 803 -13.81 -26.00 -8.73
N LYS A 804 -13.30 -25.65 -7.55
CA LYS A 804 -12.61 -26.54 -6.62
C LYS A 804 -13.38 -26.74 -5.33
N SER A 805 -14.10 -25.72 -4.86
CA SER A 805 -14.89 -25.77 -3.63
C SER A 805 -16.30 -25.28 -3.90
N LEU A 806 -17.28 -26.08 -3.46
CA LEU A 806 -18.69 -25.74 -3.51
C LEU A 806 -19.32 -26.04 -2.13
N ASP A 807 -19.87 -25.00 -1.51
CA ASP A 807 -20.61 -25.14 -0.25
C ASP A 807 -22.09 -24.88 -0.48
N LEU A 808 -22.90 -25.90 -0.20
CA LEU A 808 -24.34 -25.93 -0.30
C LEU A 808 -25.00 -26.22 1.05
N GLN A 809 -24.32 -25.96 2.16
CA GLN A 809 -24.89 -26.21 3.49
C GLN A 809 -26.22 -25.47 3.68
N SER A 810 -27.21 -26.07 4.34
CA SER A 810 -28.46 -25.40 4.73
C SER A 810 -29.23 -24.83 3.52
N ASN A 811 -29.60 -25.71 2.57
CA ASN A 811 -30.23 -25.31 1.30
C ASN A 811 -31.53 -26.04 0.96
N SER A 812 -32.07 -26.84 1.89
CA SER A 812 -33.28 -27.65 1.68
C SER A 812 -33.16 -28.61 0.48
N ILE A 813 -31.97 -29.17 0.26
CA ILE A 813 -31.71 -30.18 -0.78
C ILE A 813 -32.10 -31.55 -0.23
N SER A 814 -32.93 -32.31 -0.95
CA SER A 814 -33.33 -33.67 -0.61
C SER A 814 -32.47 -34.72 -1.33
N ASP A 815 -32.78 -36.00 -1.14
CA ASP A 815 -32.14 -37.12 -1.84
C ASP A 815 -32.13 -36.94 -3.37
N ALA A 816 -33.19 -36.38 -3.96
CA ALA A 816 -33.24 -36.14 -5.40
C ALA A 816 -32.16 -35.17 -5.89
N GLY A 817 -31.95 -34.07 -5.15
CA GLY A 817 -30.90 -33.11 -5.46
C GLY A 817 -29.49 -33.66 -5.20
N VAL A 818 -29.32 -34.46 -4.14
CA VAL A 818 -28.06 -35.18 -3.87
C VAL A 818 -27.74 -36.17 -4.98
N ALA A 819 -28.69 -37.00 -5.40
CA ALA A 819 -28.52 -37.95 -6.49
C ALA A 819 -28.01 -37.26 -7.77
N ALA A 820 -28.57 -36.09 -8.10
CA ALA A 820 -28.12 -35.29 -9.23
C ALA A 820 -26.66 -34.83 -9.08
N LEU A 821 -26.30 -34.26 -7.91
CA LEU A 821 -24.93 -33.82 -7.62
C LEU A 821 -23.93 -34.98 -7.66
N MET A 822 -24.29 -36.12 -7.07
CA MET A 822 -23.47 -37.34 -7.04
C MET A 822 -23.25 -37.90 -8.46
N GLY A 823 -24.30 -37.92 -9.28
CA GLY A 823 -24.20 -38.26 -10.69
C GLY A 823 -23.27 -37.32 -11.49
N ALA A 824 -23.14 -36.06 -11.09
CA ALA A 824 -22.16 -35.14 -11.69
C ALA A 824 -20.73 -35.42 -11.20
N LEU A 825 -20.54 -35.71 -9.91
CA LEU A 825 -19.22 -36.02 -9.33
C LEU A 825 -18.58 -37.28 -9.92
N CYS A 826 -19.36 -38.23 -10.42
CA CYS A 826 -18.83 -39.40 -11.13
C CYS A 826 -18.04 -39.01 -12.39
N THR A 827 -18.31 -37.83 -12.97
CA THR A 827 -17.65 -37.31 -14.17
C THR A 827 -16.75 -36.10 -13.91
N ASN A 828 -17.00 -35.36 -12.83
CA ASN A 828 -16.21 -34.17 -12.50
C ASN A 828 -14.87 -34.56 -11.87
N GLN A 829 -13.79 -33.94 -12.36
CA GLN A 829 -12.42 -34.22 -11.92
C GLN A 829 -11.72 -32.98 -11.32
N THR A 830 -12.47 -31.95 -10.93
CA THR A 830 -11.89 -30.69 -10.43
C THR A 830 -12.36 -30.30 -9.05
N LEU A 831 -13.55 -30.73 -8.64
CA LEU A 831 -14.08 -30.45 -7.32
C LEU A 831 -13.29 -31.25 -6.28
N ILE A 832 -12.78 -30.52 -5.29
CA ILE A 832 -11.95 -31.01 -4.19
C ILE A 832 -12.76 -31.03 -2.90
N SER A 833 -13.66 -30.05 -2.72
CA SER A 833 -14.47 -29.90 -1.51
C SER A 833 -15.93 -29.71 -1.87
N LEU A 834 -16.80 -30.48 -1.21
CA LEU A 834 -18.25 -30.34 -1.29
C LEU A 834 -18.84 -30.37 0.12
N ASN A 835 -19.48 -29.27 0.52
CA ASN A 835 -20.23 -29.20 1.78
C ASN A 835 -21.73 -29.28 1.48
N LEU A 836 -22.40 -30.27 2.05
CA LEU A 836 -23.82 -30.57 1.95
C LEU A 836 -24.51 -30.60 3.33
N ARG A 837 -23.87 -30.05 4.37
CA ARG A 837 -24.45 -29.93 5.72
C ARG A 837 -25.82 -29.26 5.72
N GLU A 838 -26.61 -29.47 6.76
CA GLU A 838 -27.94 -28.97 7.04
C GLU A 838 -28.93 -29.11 5.86
N ASN A 839 -28.82 -30.20 5.09
CA ASN A 839 -29.76 -30.55 4.02
C ASN A 839 -30.62 -31.77 4.42
N SER A 840 -31.66 -32.05 3.64
CA SER A 840 -32.65 -33.10 3.89
C SER A 840 -32.23 -34.44 3.27
N ILE A 841 -31.03 -34.92 3.63
CA ILE A 841 -30.42 -36.14 3.08
C ILE A 841 -30.83 -37.34 3.93
N SER A 842 -31.48 -38.33 3.34
CA SER A 842 -31.86 -39.59 3.99
C SER A 842 -30.84 -40.70 3.73
N SER A 843 -31.16 -41.92 4.18
CA SER A 843 -30.35 -43.11 3.88
C SER A 843 -30.22 -43.39 2.37
N GLU A 844 -31.15 -42.92 1.53
CA GLU A 844 -31.06 -43.08 0.08
C GLU A 844 -30.01 -42.16 -0.53
N GLY A 845 -30.04 -40.86 -0.24
CA GLY A 845 -29.02 -39.91 -0.70
C GLY A 845 -27.62 -40.25 -0.19
N ALA A 846 -27.51 -40.85 1.00
CA ALA A 846 -26.24 -41.36 1.51
C ALA A 846 -25.70 -42.56 0.71
N ARG A 847 -26.57 -43.43 0.15
CA ARG A 847 -26.14 -44.51 -0.75
C ARG A 847 -25.67 -43.95 -2.08
N ASP A 848 -26.36 -42.96 -2.64
CA ASP A 848 -25.94 -42.29 -3.88
C ASP A 848 -24.57 -41.64 -3.71
N LEU A 849 -24.33 -41.05 -2.53
CA LEU A 849 -23.06 -40.45 -2.18
C LEU A 849 -21.95 -41.51 -2.07
N ALA A 850 -22.22 -42.64 -1.42
CA ALA A 850 -21.27 -43.76 -1.37
C ALA A 850 -20.93 -44.26 -2.78
N GLN A 851 -21.93 -44.40 -3.66
CA GLN A 851 -21.73 -44.85 -5.03
C GLN A 851 -20.84 -43.88 -5.83
N ALA A 852 -21.04 -42.57 -5.69
CA ALA A 852 -20.21 -41.58 -6.36
C ALA A 852 -18.76 -41.59 -5.86
N LEU A 853 -18.55 -41.79 -4.56
CA LEU A 853 -17.20 -41.90 -3.98
C LEU A 853 -16.42 -43.12 -4.50
N CYS A 854 -17.08 -44.21 -4.87
CA CYS A 854 -16.40 -45.36 -5.50
C CYS A 854 -15.74 -45.00 -6.83
N SER A 855 -16.28 -44.04 -7.56
CA SER A 855 -15.82 -43.66 -8.90
C SER A 855 -15.03 -42.34 -8.92
N ASN A 856 -15.29 -41.44 -7.97
CA ASN A 856 -14.61 -40.15 -7.90
C ASN A 856 -13.21 -40.28 -7.27
N SER A 857 -12.21 -39.68 -7.91
CA SER A 857 -10.81 -39.71 -7.48
C SER A 857 -10.24 -38.34 -7.11
N THR A 858 -11.06 -37.29 -7.02
CA THR A 858 -10.59 -35.91 -6.87
C THR A 858 -11.09 -35.22 -5.62
N LEU A 859 -12.24 -35.63 -5.11
CA LEU A 859 -12.83 -35.12 -3.88
C LEU A 859 -11.98 -35.56 -2.68
N LYS A 860 -11.60 -34.57 -1.86
CA LYS A 860 -10.75 -34.74 -0.67
C LYS A 860 -11.53 -34.50 0.63
N ASN A 861 -12.47 -33.55 0.59
CA ASN A 861 -13.27 -33.14 1.75
C ASN A 861 -14.76 -33.26 1.42
N LEU A 862 -15.52 -33.90 2.30
CA LEU A 862 -16.95 -34.09 2.17
C LEU A 862 -17.65 -34.01 3.52
N ASP A 863 -18.64 -33.12 3.61
CA ASP A 863 -19.43 -32.88 4.83
C ASP A 863 -20.95 -32.96 4.54
N PRO A 864 -21.69 -34.02 4.92
CA PRO A 864 -23.08 -34.25 4.49
C PRO A 864 -24.21 -33.96 5.53
N LEU A 865 -24.01 -33.19 6.61
CA LEU A 865 -24.77 -33.35 7.88
C LEU A 865 -25.89 -32.38 8.32
N PHE A 866 -27.04 -32.91 8.79
CA PHE A 866 -28.32 -32.37 9.33
C PHE A 866 -28.33 -31.48 10.61
N LEU A 867 -29.33 -30.56 10.75
CA LEU A 867 -30.03 -30.12 12.00
C LEU A 867 -31.30 -29.26 11.68
N HIS A 868 -32.51 -29.61 12.19
CA HIS A 868 -33.42 -28.79 13.07
C HIS A 868 -34.92 -29.24 13.14
N LEU A 869 -35.54 -29.06 14.33
CA LEU A 869 -36.98 -29.10 14.73
C LEU A 869 -37.39 -27.68 15.20
N PRO A 870 -38.65 -27.13 15.05
CA PRO A 870 -39.75 -27.30 16.04
C PRO A 870 -41.25 -27.22 15.53
N GLY A 871 -42.24 -27.61 16.38
CA GLY A 871 -43.73 -27.80 16.15
C GLY A 871 -44.68 -26.59 16.40
N PRO A 872 -45.94 -26.67 16.98
CA PRO A 872 -46.83 -27.79 17.39
C PRO A 872 -48.35 -27.59 16.97
N PRO A 873 -49.42 -28.09 17.67
CA PRO A 873 -50.39 -29.09 17.17
C PRO A 873 -51.83 -28.56 16.87
N GLY A 874 -52.62 -29.32 16.10
CA GLY A 874 -54.09 -29.23 16.18
C GLY A 874 -54.87 -29.56 14.91
N LEU A 875 -55.65 -30.65 14.95
CA LEU A 875 -57.10 -30.71 14.72
C LEU A 875 -57.50 -32.16 14.40
N CYS A 876 -57.78 -32.91 15.47
CA CYS A 876 -58.70 -34.04 15.40
C CYS A 876 -60.10 -33.53 15.75
N SER A 877 -61.07 -33.72 14.87
CA SER A 877 -62.49 -33.71 15.21
C SER A 877 -63.24 -34.72 14.32
N GLY A 878 -64.05 -35.58 14.94
CA GLY A 878 -64.96 -36.51 14.22
C GLY A 878 -65.02 -37.92 14.81
N PRO A 879 -66.14 -38.35 15.42
CA PRO A 879 -66.22 -39.53 16.28
C PRO A 879 -66.68 -40.79 15.55
N HIS A 880 -66.12 -41.95 15.93
CA HIS A 880 -66.80 -43.20 16.30
C HIS A 880 -65.91 -44.42 16.08
N GLY A 881 -65.76 -45.23 17.13
CA GLY A 881 -65.60 -46.69 17.00
C GLY A 881 -64.18 -47.21 16.86
N HIS A 882 -63.57 -47.52 18.02
CA HIS A 882 -62.35 -48.29 18.24
C HIS A 882 -61.92 -49.30 17.15
N THR A 883 -60.74 -49.06 16.56
CA THR A 883 -59.72 -50.10 16.31
C THR A 883 -58.35 -49.41 16.33
N ARG A 884 -57.42 -49.88 17.17
CA ARG A 884 -56.06 -49.33 17.31
C ARG A 884 -55.28 -49.48 15.99
N LEU A 885 -55.23 -48.42 15.20
CA LEU A 885 -54.14 -48.16 14.27
C LEU A 885 -53.14 -47.25 15.00
N CYS A 886 -52.15 -47.85 15.67
CA CYS A 886 -50.89 -47.17 15.91
C CYS A 886 -50.29 -46.88 14.52
N LEU A 887 -50.43 -45.65 14.03
CA LEU A 887 -49.58 -45.17 12.95
C LEU A 887 -48.12 -45.36 13.41
N PRO A 888 -47.26 -46.00 12.60
CA PRO A 888 -45.89 -46.26 13.01
C PRO A 888 -45.19 -44.93 13.29
N SER A 889 -44.46 -44.92 14.38
CA SER A 889 -43.48 -43.91 14.76
C SER A 889 -42.82 -43.29 13.53
N LEU A 890 -43.00 -41.98 13.36
CA LEU A 890 -42.15 -41.14 12.50
C LEU A 890 -40.73 -41.19 13.08
N GLN A 891 -40.00 -42.26 12.76
CA GLN A 891 -38.63 -42.49 13.18
C GLN A 891 -37.71 -41.56 12.40
N TRP A 892 -36.84 -40.93 13.14
CA TRP A 892 -35.89 -39.92 12.74
C TRP A 892 -34.98 -40.38 11.56
N ASN A 893 -34.93 -39.58 10.49
CA ASN A 893 -34.09 -39.80 9.31
C ASN A 893 -32.62 -39.39 9.57
N PHE A 894 -31.92 -40.14 10.42
CA PHE A 894 -30.46 -40.05 10.58
C PHE A 894 -29.75 -40.87 9.49
N ILE A 895 -28.45 -40.62 9.22
CA ILE A 895 -27.61 -41.63 8.55
C ILE A 895 -27.54 -42.84 9.49
N GLN A 896 -28.40 -43.84 9.23
CA GLN A 896 -28.46 -45.08 9.98
C GLN A 896 -27.31 -46.02 9.60
N ALA A 897 -27.10 -47.07 10.38
CA ALA A 897 -26.08 -48.11 10.17
C ALA A 897 -25.99 -48.60 8.71
N GLY A 898 -27.13 -48.74 8.00
CA GLY A 898 -27.16 -49.16 6.59
C GLY A 898 -26.49 -48.19 5.62
N ALA A 899 -26.64 -46.89 5.83
CA ALA A 899 -25.99 -45.86 5.02
C ALA A 899 -24.49 -45.73 5.37
N ALA A 900 -24.14 -45.81 6.65
CA ALA A 900 -22.75 -45.88 7.08
C ALA A 900 -22.02 -47.12 6.53
N LYS A 901 -22.73 -48.24 6.37
CA LYS A 901 -22.19 -49.45 5.72
C LYS A 901 -21.86 -49.21 4.25
N ALA A 902 -22.73 -48.53 3.50
CA ALA A 902 -22.45 -48.17 2.12
C ALA A 902 -21.25 -47.23 2.01
N LEU A 903 -21.15 -46.23 2.89
CA LEU A 903 -19.99 -45.33 2.97
C LEU A 903 -18.70 -46.11 3.30
N GLY A 904 -18.75 -47.04 4.25
CA GLY A 904 -17.62 -47.91 4.58
C GLY A 904 -17.14 -48.72 3.37
N GLN A 905 -18.06 -49.31 2.59
CA GLN A 905 -17.71 -50.02 1.36
C GLN A 905 -17.06 -49.10 0.32
N ALA A 906 -17.58 -47.88 0.15
CA ALA A 906 -17.01 -46.90 -0.76
C ALA A 906 -15.60 -46.48 -0.34
N LEU A 907 -15.37 -46.26 0.96
CA LEU A 907 -14.06 -45.91 1.51
C LEU A 907 -13.01 -47.01 1.32
N GLN A 908 -13.38 -48.28 1.23
CA GLN A 908 -12.41 -49.35 0.90
C GLN A 908 -11.77 -49.15 -0.47
N LEU A 909 -12.54 -48.61 -1.42
CA LEU A 909 -12.12 -48.41 -2.81
C LEU A 909 -11.56 -47.00 -3.04
N ASN A 910 -12.10 -46.00 -2.36
CA ASN A 910 -11.71 -44.61 -2.55
C ASN A 910 -10.29 -44.34 -2.02
N ARG A 911 -9.47 -43.69 -2.86
CA ARG A 911 -8.07 -43.34 -2.55
C ARG A 911 -7.81 -41.83 -2.52
N SER A 912 -8.85 -40.99 -2.65
CA SER A 912 -8.72 -39.53 -2.74
C SER A 912 -9.21 -38.78 -1.51
N LEU A 913 -10.22 -39.32 -0.81
CA LEU A 913 -10.85 -38.68 0.33
C LEU A 913 -9.92 -38.70 1.54
N THR A 914 -9.55 -37.51 2.01
CA THR A 914 -8.64 -37.32 3.15
C THR A 914 -9.39 -36.96 4.42
N SER A 915 -10.54 -36.30 4.31
CA SER A 915 -11.38 -35.92 5.44
C SER A 915 -12.82 -36.32 5.20
N LEU A 916 -13.39 -37.01 6.19
CA LEU A 916 -14.79 -37.40 6.23
C LEU A 916 -15.40 -36.99 7.56
N ASP A 917 -16.46 -36.21 7.49
CA ASP A 917 -17.19 -35.73 8.66
C ASP A 917 -18.59 -36.35 8.72
N LEU A 918 -18.87 -37.10 9.80
CA LEU A 918 -20.12 -37.83 10.03
C LEU A 918 -20.67 -37.60 11.45
N GLN A 919 -20.33 -36.48 12.09
CA GLN A 919 -20.82 -36.11 13.42
C GLN A 919 -22.36 -36.11 13.57
N GLU A 920 -22.93 -36.19 14.77
CA GLU A 920 -24.37 -36.08 15.06
C GLU A 920 -25.30 -36.99 14.22
N ASN A 921 -24.85 -38.21 13.86
CA ASN A 921 -25.66 -39.22 13.15
C ASN A 921 -25.94 -40.46 14.00
N ALA A 922 -27.07 -41.14 13.80
CA ALA A 922 -27.35 -42.44 14.44
C ALA A 922 -26.67 -43.62 13.73
N ILE A 923 -25.35 -43.54 13.56
CA ILE A 923 -24.54 -44.56 12.88
C ILE A 923 -24.56 -45.88 13.66
N GLY A 924 -24.45 -45.79 14.98
CA GLY A 924 -24.46 -46.93 15.88
C GLY A 924 -23.22 -47.83 15.75
N ASP A 925 -23.19 -48.89 16.55
CA ASP A 925 -22.08 -49.85 16.57
C ASP A 925 -21.88 -50.57 15.23
N GLU A 926 -22.96 -50.89 14.52
CA GLU A 926 -22.90 -51.56 13.23
C GLU A 926 -22.27 -50.67 12.14
N GLY A 927 -22.66 -49.40 12.09
CA GLY A 927 -22.09 -48.44 11.15
C GLY A 927 -20.63 -48.12 11.48
N ALA A 928 -20.28 -47.97 12.77
CA ALA A 928 -18.90 -47.81 13.22
C ALA A 928 -18.04 -49.03 12.85
N SER A 929 -18.59 -50.25 12.95
CA SER A 929 -17.91 -51.48 12.55
C SER A 929 -17.65 -51.53 11.04
N ALA A 930 -18.57 -51.03 10.22
CA ALA A 930 -18.38 -50.95 8.78
C ALA A 930 -17.30 -49.92 8.39
N LEU A 931 -17.30 -48.74 9.03
CA LEU A 931 -16.25 -47.74 8.86
C LEU A 931 -14.89 -48.28 9.33
N ALA A 932 -14.84 -48.98 10.46
CA ALA A 932 -13.65 -49.64 10.96
C ALA A 932 -13.10 -50.69 9.98
N SER A 933 -13.97 -51.51 9.40
CA SER A 933 -13.57 -52.47 8.35
C SER A 933 -12.98 -51.75 7.13
N ALA A 934 -13.49 -50.57 6.79
CA ALA A 934 -12.95 -49.75 5.71
C ALA A 934 -11.57 -49.17 6.04
N LEU A 935 -11.39 -48.63 7.25
CA LEU A 935 -10.14 -48.05 7.73
C LEU A 935 -8.98 -49.06 7.72
N LYS A 936 -9.25 -50.36 7.90
CA LYS A 936 -8.21 -51.40 7.80
C LYS A 936 -7.56 -51.48 6.42
N ALA A 937 -8.29 -51.15 5.35
CA ALA A 937 -7.83 -51.23 3.96
C ALA A 937 -7.57 -49.85 3.32
N ASN A 938 -8.23 -48.79 3.81
CA ASN A 938 -8.09 -47.44 3.31
C ASN A 938 -6.74 -46.84 3.71
N THR A 939 -6.06 -46.23 2.73
CA THR A 939 -4.73 -45.62 2.91
C THR A 939 -4.72 -44.12 2.57
N ALA A 940 -5.88 -43.48 2.49
CA ALA A 940 -6.01 -42.08 2.05
C ALA A 940 -6.60 -41.18 3.15
N LEU A 941 -7.51 -41.71 3.96
CA LEU A 941 -8.21 -40.95 4.99
C LEU A 941 -7.26 -40.62 6.15
N THR A 942 -7.16 -39.32 6.47
CA THR A 942 -6.34 -38.78 7.55
C THR A 942 -7.18 -38.19 8.68
N ALA A 943 -8.42 -37.78 8.43
CA ALA A 943 -9.33 -37.24 9.44
C ALA A 943 -10.73 -37.85 9.35
N LEU A 944 -11.22 -38.35 10.49
CA LEU A 944 -12.55 -38.91 10.65
C LEU A 944 -13.25 -38.31 11.88
N TYR A 945 -14.41 -37.68 11.65
CA TYR A 945 -15.21 -37.04 12.69
C TYR A 945 -16.51 -37.81 12.90
N LEU A 946 -16.75 -38.28 14.13
CA LEU A 946 -17.85 -39.17 14.54
C LEU A 946 -18.43 -38.74 15.90
N GLN A 947 -18.46 -37.44 16.18
CA GLN A 947 -19.03 -36.91 17.42
C GLN A 947 -20.52 -37.26 17.50
N VAL A 948 -21.06 -37.58 18.68
CA VAL A 948 -22.50 -37.82 18.91
C VAL A 948 -23.10 -38.81 17.88
N ALA A 949 -22.35 -39.87 17.57
CA ALA A 949 -22.67 -40.83 16.52
C ALA A 949 -23.46 -42.07 17.00
N SER A 950 -23.92 -42.04 18.26
CA SER A 950 -24.55 -43.18 18.97
C SER A 950 -23.66 -44.43 19.03
N ILE A 951 -22.34 -44.26 19.07
CA ILE A 951 -21.36 -45.36 19.10
C ILE A 951 -21.21 -45.86 20.55
N GLY A 952 -21.37 -47.16 20.76
CA GLY A 952 -21.18 -47.85 22.02
C GLY A 952 -19.82 -48.54 22.11
N ALA A 953 -19.65 -49.36 23.14
CA ALA A 953 -18.40 -50.11 23.38
C ALA A 953 -18.00 -51.04 22.22
N ARG A 954 -18.97 -51.65 21.52
CA ARG A 954 -18.67 -52.58 20.41
C ARG A 954 -18.16 -51.84 19.17
N GLY A 955 -18.77 -50.71 18.82
CA GLY A 955 -18.30 -49.87 17.71
C GLY A 955 -16.93 -49.26 17.98
N ALA A 956 -16.69 -48.81 19.22
CA ALA A 956 -15.38 -48.35 19.66
C ALA A 956 -14.31 -49.45 19.63
N GLN A 957 -14.68 -50.69 19.99
CA GLN A 957 -13.79 -51.84 19.87
C GLN A 957 -13.40 -52.09 18.41
N ALA A 958 -14.36 -52.08 17.49
CA ALA A 958 -14.07 -52.23 16.06
C ALA A 958 -13.14 -51.13 15.53
N LEU A 959 -13.38 -49.87 15.92
CA LEU A 959 -12.50 -48.74 15.58
C LEU A 959 -11.10 -48.92 16.15
N GLY A 960 -10.96 -49.40 17.39
CA GLY A 960 -9.68 -49.77 18.00
C GLY A 960 -8.94 -50.83 17.18
N ASP A 961 -9.61 -51.93 16.82
CA ASP A 961 -9.03 -52.98 16.00
C ASP A 961 -8.59 -52.48 14.61
N ALA A 962 -9.29 -51.48 14.06
CA ALA A 962 -8.91 -50.84 12.80
C ALA A 962 -7.68 -49.95 12.97
N LEU A 963 -7.63 -49.13 14.03
CA LEU A 963 -6.48 -48.28 14.36
C LEU A 963 -5.21 -49.08 14.62
N ALA A 964 -5.31 -50.30 15.17
CA ALA A 964 -4.14 -51.15 15.38
C ALA A 964 -3.39 -51.50 14.07
N VAL A 965 -4.10 -51.49 12.94
CA VAL A 965 -3.56 -51.83 11.61
C VAL A 965 -3.38 -50.60 10.72
N ASN A 966 -4.32 -49.65 10.77
CA ASN A 966 -4.29 -48.44 9.95
C ASN A 966 -3.09 -47.55 10.31
N ARG A 967 -2.41 -47.02 9.29
CA ARG A 967 -1.21 -46.17 9.43
C ARG A 967 -1.38 -44.78 8.83
N THR A 968 -2.59 -44.37 8.48
CA THR A 968 -2.85 -43.11 7.76
C THR A 968 -3.71 -42.13 8.53
N LEU A 969 -4.61 -42.61 9.39
CA LEU A 969 -5.49 -41.76 10.17
C LEU A 969 -4.68 -40.99 11.22
N GLU A 970 -4.77 -39.67 11.17
CA GLU A 970 -4.10 -38.73 12.08
C GLU A 970 -5.08 -38.10 13.08
N ILE A 971 -6.35 -37.92 12.70
CA ILE A 971 -7.38 -37.31 13.54
C ILE A 971 -8.59 -38.24 13.63
N LEU A 972 -8.98 -38.58 14.86
CA LEU A 972 -10.23 -39.25 15.17
C LEU A 972 -10.98 -38.49 16.26
N ASP A 973 -12.17 -38.01 15.95
CA ASP A 973 -13.05 -37.37 16.93
C ASP A 973 -14.27 -38.24 17.24
N LEU A 974 -14.40 -38.66 18.48
CA LEU A 974 -15.46 -39.51 19.01
C LEU A 974 -16.23 -38.83 20.15
N ARG A 975 -16.17 -37.50 20.29
CA ARG A 975 -16.82 -36.78 21.38
C ARG A 975 -18.32 -37.12 21.52
N GLY A 976 -18.83 -37.25 22.74
CA GLY A 976 -20.28 -37.35 23.00
C GLY A 976 -20.90 -38.70 22.59
N ASN A 977 -20.13 -39.79 22.62
CA ASN A 977 -20.61 -41.16 22.36
C ASN A 977 -20.75 -41.97 23.67
N ALA A 978 -21.15 -43.23 23.59
CA ALA A 978 -21.32 -44.13 24.74
C ALA A 978 -20.23 -45.22 24.79
N ILE A 979 -18.96 -44.83 24.56
CA ILE A 979 -17.83 -45.76 24.41
C ILE A 979 -17.61 -46.63 25.65
N GLY A 980 -17.69 -46.04 26.84
CA GLY A 980 -17.51 -46.73 28.12
C GLY A 980 -16.12 -47.33 28.33
N VAL A 981 -15.94 -48.03 29.46
CA VAL A 981 -14.64 -48.61 29.87
C VAL A 981 -14.10 -49.62 28.84
N ALA A 982 -14.95 -50.52 28.34
CA ALA A 982 -14.54 -51.57 27.41
C ALA A 982 -14.07 -50.99 26.06
N GLY A 983 -14.76 -49.97 25.54
CA GLY A 983 -14.35 -49.27 24.32
C GLY A 983 -13.06 -48.46 24.51
N ALA A 984 -12.90 -47.78 25.65
CA ALA A 984 -11.63 -47.10 25.99
C ALA A 984 -10.45 -48.08 26.06
N LYS A 985 -10.65 -49.27 26.65
CA LYS A 985 -9.61 -50.30 26.71
C LYS A 985 -9.18 -50.76 25.31
N ALA A 986 -10.13 -50.91 24.38
CA ALA A 986 -9.82 -51.30 23.01
C ALA A 986 -9.04 -50.21 22.26
N LEU A 987 -9.48 -48.94 22.35
CA LEU A 987 -8.76 -47.80 21.78
C LEU A 987 -7.36 -47.65 22.40
N ALA A 988 -7.22 -47.82 23.72
CA ALA A 988 -5.94 -47.80 24.40
C ALA A 988 -4.99 -48.91 23.92
N ASN A 989 -5.48 -50.13 23.70
CA ASN A 989 -4.66 -51.20 23.15
C ASN A 989 -4.19 -50.87 21.72
N ALA A 990 -5.03 -50.24 20.91
CA ALA A 990 -4.65 -49.78 19.57
C ALA A 990 -3.58 -48.68 19.61
N LEU A 991 -3.70 -47.72 20.54
CA LEU A 991 -2.73 -46.65 20.75
C LEU A 991 -1.33 -47.20 21.07
N LYS A 992 -1.19 -48.33 21.77
CA LYS A 992 0.15 -48.91 22.04
C LYS A 992 0.95 -49.25 20.77
N VAL A 993 0.29 -49.51 19.66
CA VAL A 993 0.91 -49.95 18.40
C VAL A 993 0.73 -48.96 17.25
N ASN A 994 -0.28 -48.08 17.33
CA ASN A 994 -0.56 -47.08 16.30
C ASN A 994 0.39 -45.89 16.42
N SER A 995 1.10 -45.59 15.34
CA SER A 995 2.06 -44.47 15.26
C SER A 995 1.60 -43.31 14.38
N SER A 996 0.41 -43.40 13.76
CA SER A 996 -0.10 -42.39 12.82
C SER A 996 -1.04 -41.38 13.47
N LEU A 997 -1.80 -41.81 14.48
CA LEU A 997 -2.80 -40.99 15.14
C LEU A 997 -2.12 -39.89 15.96
N ARG A 998 -2.44 -38.63 15.64
CA ARG A 998 -1.90 -37.43 16.30
C ARG A 998 -2.92 -36.79 17.24
N ARG A 999 -4.20 -36.84 16.90
CA ARG A 999 -5.29 -36.28 17.71
C ARG A 999 -6.41 -37.29 17.93
N LEU A 1000 -6.78 -37.47 19.20
CA LEU A 1000 -7.91 -38.31 19.60
C LEU A 1000 -8.82 -37.54 20.55
N ASN A 1001 -10.07 -37.31 20.17
CA ASN A 1001 -11.04 -36.68 21.06
C ASN A 1001 -12.03 -37.73 21.60
N LEU A 1002 -12.02 -37.92 22.91
CA LEU A 1002 -12.89 -38.83 23.65
C LEU A 1002 -13.74 -38.07 24.69
N GLN A 1003 -13.91 -36.77 24.56
CA GLN A 1003 -14.74 -35.98 25.47
C GLN A 1003 -16.16 -36.56 25.61
N GLU A 1004 -16.74 -36.54 26.80
CA GLU A 1004 -18.13 -36.95 27.07
C GLU A 1004 -18.47 -38.37 26.58
N ASN A 1005 -17.66 -39.37 26.97
CA ASN A 1005 -17.77 -40.77 26.54
C ASN A 1005 -18.02 -41.79 27.66
N SER A 1006 -18.27 -41.32 28.88
CA SER A 1006 -18.49 -42.14 30.07
C SER A 1006 -17.40 -43.20 30.31
N LEU A 1007 -16.13 -42.86 30.06
CA LEU A 1007 -15.02 -43.81 30.19
C LEU A 1007 -14.79 -44.31 31.61
N GLY A 1008 -15.06 -43.49 32.63
CA GLY A 1008 -14.79 -43.79 34.03
C GLY A 1008 -13.29 -43.89 34.35
N MET A 1009 -12.98 -44.13 35.62
CA MET A 1009 -11.58 -44.22 36.11
C MET A 1009 -10.80 -45.34 35.40
N ASP A 1010 -11.37 -46.54 35.29
CA ASP A 1010 -10.69 -47.71 34.70
C ASP A 1010 -10.37 -47.52 33.21
N GLY A 1011 -11.27 -46.88 32.45
CA GLY A 1011 -11.05 -46.58 31.04
C GLY A 1011 -9.90 -45.59 30.84
N VAL A 1012 -9.82 -44.58 31.70
CA VAL A 1012 -8.76 -43.56 31.69
C VAL A 1012 -7.41 -44.15 32.10
N ILE A 1013 -7.37 -45.06 33.08
CA ILE A 1013 -6.15 -45.80 33.45
C ILE A 1013 -5.62 -46.60 32.27
N CYS A 1014 -6.50 -47.25 31.49
CA CYS A 1014 -6.10 -47.97 30.28
C CYS A 1014 -5.46 -47.01 29.25
N VAL A 1015 -6.07 -45.85 29.01
CA VAL A 1015 -5.52 -44.82 28.11
C VAL A 1015 -4.18 -44.28 28.63
N ALA A 1016 -4.06 -43.98 29.92
CA ALA A 1016 -2.81 -43.53 30.55
C ALA A 1016 -1.67 -44.53 30.35
N THR A 1017 -1.96 -45.82 30.53
CA THR A 1017 -1.00 -46.91 30.34
C THR A 1017 -0.62 -47.10 28.86
N ALA A 1018 -1.48 -46.71 27.92
CA ALA A 1018 -1.14 -46.75 26.50
C ALA A 1018 -0.26 -45.58 26.07
N LEU A 1019 -0.48 -44.39 26.66
CA LEU A 1019 0.33 -43.19 26.39
C LEU A 1019 1.79 -43.35 26.82
N SER A 1020 2.08 -44.17 27.85
CA SER A 1020 3.48 -44.41 28.26
C SER A 1020 4.33 -45.13 27.20
N GLY A 1021 3.71 -45.81 26.24
CA GLY A 1021 4.38 -46.48 25.12
C GLY A 1021 4.13 -45.84 23.75
N ASN A 1022 3.33 -44.77 23.67
CA ASN A 1022 2.98 -44.09 22.42
C ASN A 1022 3.67 -42.72 22.35
N HIS A 1023 4.50 -42.53 21.32
CA HIS A 1023 5.20 -41.25 21.08
C HIS A 1023 4.64 -40.47 19.87
N GLY A 1024 3.60 -40.97 19.22
CA GLY A 1024 2.99 -40.37 18.02
C GLY A 1024 1.82 -39.42 18.33
N LEU A 1025 1.07 -39.68 19.40
CA LEU A 1025 -0.09 -38.87 19.79
C LEU A 1025 0.36 -37.52 20.38
N GLN A 1026 -0.24 -36.44 19.87
CA GLN A 1026 0.10 -35.06 20.22
C GLN A 1026 -1.01 -34.38 21.03
N HIS A 1027 -2.27 -34.79 20.85
CA HIS A 1027 -3.40 -34.22 21.54
C HIS A 1027 -4.45 -35.28 21.87
N ILE A 1028 -4.91 -35.29 23.11
CA ILE A 1028 -6.04 -36.11 23.54
C ILE A 1028 -6.97 -35.33 24.47
N ASN A 1029 -8.27 -35.35 24.19
CA ASN A 1029 -9.29 -34.72 25.03
C ASN A 1029 -10.11 -35.81 25.74
N LEU A 1030 -10.16 -35.73 27.07
CA LEU A 1030 -10.83 -36.66 27.98
C LEU A 1030 -11.85 -35.96 28.88
N GLN A 1031 -12.19 -34.70 28.60
CA GLN A 1031 -13.15 -33.93 29.39
C GLN A 1031 -14.51 -34.62 29.50
N GLY A 1032 -15.21 -34.43 30.62
CA GLY A 1032 -16.57 -34.96 30.78
C GLY A 1032 -16.69 -36.50 30.86
N ASN A 1033 -15.62 -37.21 31.23
CA ASN A 1033 -15.61 -38.68 31.32
C ASN A 1033 -15.75 -39.27 32.74
N HIS A 1034 -16.06 -38.45 33.75
CA HIS A 1034 -16.20 -38.88 35.15
C HIS A 1034 -14.96 -39.63 35.69
N ILE A 1035 -13.77 -39.08 35.44
CA ILE A 1035 -12.47 -39.75 35.61
C ILE A 1035 -11.97 -39.85 37.07
N GLY A 1036 -12.45 -38.96 37.95
CA GLY A 1036 -12.03 -38.85 39.36
C GLY A 1036 -10.60 -38.31 39.56
N GLU A 1037 -10.26 -37.87 40.77
CA GLU A 1037 -8.92 -37.30 41.08
C GLU A 1037 -7.77 -38.30 40.84
N SER A 1038 -7.99 -39.58 41.16
CA SER A 1038 -6.99 -40.64 40.96
C SER A 1038 -6.70 -40.91 39.48
N GLY A 1039 -7.73 -40.89 38.62
CA GLY A 1039 -7.57 -41.05 37.17
C GLY A 1039 -6.81 -39.87 36.55
N ALA A 1040 -7.10 -38.65 37.01
CA ALA A 1040 -6.38 -37.44 36.59
C ALA A 1040 -4.89 -37.45 37.02
N ARG A 1041 -4.59 -37.90 38.24
CA ARG A 1041 -3.19 -38.07 38.71
C ARG A 1041 -2.41 -39.05 37.85
N MET A 1042 -2.98 -40.21 37.55
CA MET A 1042 -2.33 -41.25 36.73
C MET A 1042 -1.99 -40.77 35.31
N ILE A 1043 -2.90 -40.03 34.66
CA ILE A 1043 -2.60 -39.43 33.35
C ILE A 1043 -1.52 -38.35 33.45
N SER A 1044 -1.59 -37.49 34.47
CA SER A 1044 -0.58 -36.44 34.67
C SER A 1044 0.82 -37.03 34.85
N GLU A 1045 0.93 -38.13 35.59
CA GLU A 1045 2.19 -38.84 35.82
C GLU A 1045 2.69 -39.55 34.56
N ALA A 1046 1.81 -40.20 33.79
CA ALA A 1046 2.15 -40.85 32.53
C ALA A 1046 2.69 -39.87 31.47
N ILE A 1047 2.13 -38.66 31.38
CA ILE A 1047 2.59 -37.60 30.46
C ILE A 1047 3.96 -37.07 30.88
N LYS A 1048 4.13 -36.75 32.18
CA LYS A 1048 5.39 -36.19 32.72
C LYS A 1048 6.59 -37.11 32.53
N THR A 1049 6.36 -38.41 32.61
CA THR A 1049 7.44 -39.41 32.58
C THR A 1049 7.72 -39.96 31.18
N ASN A 1050 6.69 -40.15 30.34
CA ASN A 1050 6.81 -40.99 29.14
C ASN A 1050 6.23 -40.40 27.84
N ALA A 1051 5.46 -39.30 27.88
CA ALA A 1051 4.87 -38.67 26.68
C ALA A 1051 4.81 -37.12 26.77
N PRO A 1052 5.95 -36.43 26.95
CA PRO A 1052 5.97 -34.98 27.24
C PRO A 1052 5.49 -34.09 26.07
N SER A 1053 5.41 -34.64 24.85
CA SER A 1053 4.93 -33.94 23.66
C SER A 1053 3.41 -34.03 23.44
N CYS A 1054 2.68 -34.80 24.27
CA CYS A 1054 1.23 -34.96 24.17
C CYS A 1054 0.51 -33.98 25.10
N THR A 1055 -0.35 -33.12 24.54
CA THR A 1055 -1.23 -32.23 25.29
C THR A 1055 -2.51 -32.97 25.66
N VAL A 1056 -2.92 -32.90 26.94
CA VAL A 1056 -4.15 -33.55 27.41
C VAL A 1056 -5.10 -32.53 28.02
N GLU A 1057 -6.32 -32.50 27.50
CA GLU A 1057 -7.45 -31.77 28.07
C GLU A 1057 -8.24 -32.72 28.96
N MET A 1058 -8.25 -32.46 30.27
CA MET A 1058 -8.94 -33.27 31.28
C MET A 1058 -10.14 -32.56 31.88
#